data_AF-A0A409YSS9-F1
#
_entry.id   AF-A0A409YSS9-F1
#
_cell.length_a   1.000
_cell.length_b   1.000
_cell.length_c   1.000
_cell.angle_alpha   90.00
_cell.angle_beta   90.00
_cell.angle_gamma   90.00
#
_symmetry.space_group_name_H-M   'P 1'
#
loop_
_entity.id
_entity.type
_entity.pdbx_description
1 polymer ?
#
loop_
_entity_poly.entity_id
_entity_poly.type
_entity_poly.pdbx_seq_one_letter_code
_entity_poly.pdbx_strand_id
1 'polypeptide(L)'
;MDTESKPCTCQNNSSGYKELTKLCQSSDNFCTVCARLDAIDARISAAQAALEALQCERDGLASQLNNAHLSRIDRLPIEIAYIIFEFYVTEQDSPLTLGAVCQSWRRIAWSTPSLWTTLNVRLTRKNVSENRIQLANEWLMRSQKQPLSIRLYVKHGHSDMGLDDFSQFYPLIDLVNDHAAQWQRLSVTLPRELLVRLDDMGSTTSILTSLSLHSNHSKIINNAILTHTTPHEVLIFGRCFTAKSLNWTNVTHFKASYISLDQTIEILRLSPQLIHCQCDIREDPGPSDVLRPPVHPRLKSFDIQLDGPETDLLFETVDFPDLKKLIIRGEYEPLAIEVLSNFLQHSANKLEQLSINAFRLSGDDLVQIARFTPLLKNLDLADIVGPDDLSAFYICMSAHLPTNDHGLPTRSSPLLPCLQSFRWYGDTSVPWHHIALLLPPRDQSHASRRPLSLIQVCNCLYSQDDPVPYVPAAILKQFLQYSDDIKFEFEVEFYEGQGTEDLMALSLQRTDFDIVCTFLVITPSSVLPHVVPAFLISFAMDNGQCTSLPLLFLSYWTFFFTAPSRQAVSPMNTGSSSCNCQNNSSSNKEPRRLCQSVDDCCSVCAKLEVLNSRISELKTALEESLHERDGLRSQLNNAHPSIVDRMPLEVASIVFDFFATGRDSPLVLGAVCQRWRRIAWSIPQLWMAFELRIEGEEVTENRVQLAKDWLARSGGLPLFISLHVQHIRRDTNRNFSQLFSLIDLVNEYSDRWHKLSVWLPRCLLARLNHKSSVSSLKILRLCSFDEESLDIDTLAGVAPGKLSVHGFWFSAGSFNWTNVRHFNSSLIWVDQLIETLRLAPKLLSCIFDSLCLRGDVPPAVPFRPLAHPHLRSLELEVGKMGMAPILSTVDLPNLRKLHLRGYFDEVATDELSYFFRRSANKLEDLSITGYSLSGDDLVQITKYTPLLRSLNLGDIDHNDNLSSFYHAMAATSNDELPVNTVPFLPHLQSFRWQTFAGVPWDLIALLLPRRDQNGRCLGRPLNCIQVSCNRLDENDNPVPYVPTAILEQFSQYLEDIEFEFEVDFDEGTKDLWALSLNMVNK
;
A
#
# COMPACT_ATOMS: atom_id res chain seq x y z
N MET A 1 13.60 49.45 -10.65
CA MET A 1 12.49 49.22 -11.59
C MET A 1 11.28 48.94 -10.73
N ASP A 2 10.41 49.93 -10.61
CA ASP A 2 9.17 49.88 -9.86
C ASP A 2 8.22 48.88 -10.51
N THR A 3 7.80 47.87 -9.76
CA THR A 3 6.64 47.05 -10.11
C THR A 3 5.70 47.03 -8.92
N GLU A 4 4.70 47.91 -8.98
CA GLU A 4 3.53 47.96 -8.12
C GLU A 4 2.85 46.59 -8.10
N SER A 5 2.83 45.95 -6.93
CA SER A 5 1.98 44.79 -6.67
C SER A 5 0.52 45.26 -6.59
N LYS A 6 -0.24 45.06 -7.66
CA LYS A 6 -1.70 45.19 -7.63
C LYS A 6 -2.28 44.19 -6.62
N PRO A 7 -3.11 44.62 -5.65
CA PRO A 7 -3.84 43.67 -4.82
C PRO A 7 -4.87 42.95 -5.70
N CYS A 8 -5.00 41.63 -5.50
CA CYS A 8 -6.09 40.85 -6.06
C CYS A 8 -7.41 41.43 -5.55
N THR A 9 -8.04 42.27 -6.36
CA THR A 9 -9.46 42.55 -6.22
C THR A 9 -10.18 41.23 -6.39
N CYS A 10 -10.67 40.66 -5.30
CA CYS A 10 -11.88 39.85 -5.37
C CYS A 10 -12.86 40.74 -6.12
N GLN A 11 -13.11 40.45 -7.39
CA GLN A 11 -14.23 41.04 -8.10
C GLN A 11 -15.47 40.52 -7.38
N ASN A 12 -15.86 41.21 -6.32
CA ASN A 12 -17.22 41.17 -5.81
C ASN A 12 -18.10 41.32 -7.05
N ASN A 13 -19.10 40.46 -7.18
CA ASN A 13 -20.16 40.46 -8.21
C ASN A 13 -20.91 41.81 -8.36
N SER A 14 -20.37 42.92 -7.86
CA SER A 14 -20.78 44.31 -8.08
C SER A 14 -20.85 44.74 -9.55
N SER A 15 -20.20 44.05 -10.49
CA SER A 15 -20.28 44.40 -11.93
C SER A 15 -21.67 44.12 -12.52
N GLY A 16 -22.25 42.94 -12.22
CA GLY A 16 -23.59 42.58 -12.70
C GLY A 16 -24.72 43.40 -12.07
N TYR A 17 -24.56 43.81 -10.80
CA TYR A 17 -25.56 44.65 -10.13
C TYR A 17 -25.52 46.11 -10.57
N LYS A 18 -24.33 46.68 -10.86
CA LYS A 18 -24.19 48.02 -11.46
C LYS A 18 -24.80 48.10 -12.87
N GLU A 19 -24.83 46.98 -13.60
CA GLU A 19 -25.55 46.89 -14.88
C GLU A 19 -27.08 46.83 -14.69
N LEU A 20 -27.57 46.13 -13.67
CA LEU A 20 -29.01 46.09 -13.31
C LEU A 20 -29.53 47.45 -12.81
N THR A 21 -28.76 48.20 -12.02
CA THR A 21 -29.12 49.59 -11.63
C THR A 21 -29.11 50.53 -12.83
N LYS A 22 -28.17 50.38 -13.78
CA LYS A 22 -28.18 51.13 -15.05
C LYS A 22 -29.39 50.79 -15.95
N LEU A 23 -29.79 49.53 -16.01
CA LEU A 23 -30.99 49.10 -16.74
C LEU A 23 -32.27 49.70 -16.12
N CYS A 24 -32.30 49.87 -14.80
CA CYS A 24 -33.44 50.46 -14.10
C CYS A 24 -33.52 52.00 -14.25
N GLN A 25 -32.40 52.68 -14.53
CA GLN A 25 -32.35 54.12 -14.81
C GLN A 25 -32.78 54.48 -16.25
N SER A 26 -33.03 53.48 -17.11
CA SER A 26 -33.42 53.66 -18.51
C SER A 26 -34.94 53.64 -18.77
N SER A 27 -35.75 53.31 -17.76
CA SER A 27 -37.21 53.45 -17.80
C SER A 27 -37.65 54.44 -16.72
N ASP A 28 -38.65 55.29 -17.01
CA ASP A 28 -39.12 56.42 -16.17
C ASP A 28 -39.69 56.04 -14.77
N ASN A 29 -39.40 54.84 -14.26
CA ASN A 29 -39.78 54.38 -12.92
C ASN A 29 -38.55 54.25 -12.00
N PHE A 30 -38.44 55.19 -11.06
CA PHE A 30 -37.47 55.12 -9.96
C PHE A 30 -37.72 53.88 -9.07
N CYS A 31 -36.87 52.86 -9.19
CA CYS A 31 -36.90 51.71 -8.29
C CYS A 31 -36.37 52.11 -6.90
N THR A 32 -37.28 52.25 -5.95
CA THR A 32 -36.99 52.61 -4.56
C THR A 32 -36.11 51.58 -3.84
N VAL A 33 -36.18 50.31 -4.26
CA VAL A 33 -35.34 49.21 -3.72
C VAL A 33 -33.89 49.37 -4.18
N CYS A 34 -33.64 49.71 -5.46
CA CYS A 34 -32.30 49.99 -5.97
C CYS A 34 -31.66 51.19 -5.27
N ALA A 35 -32.40 52.29 -5.10
CA ALA A 35 -31.89 53.48 -4.41
C ALA A 35 -31.57 53.20 -2.92
N ARG A 36 -32.38 52.37 -2.25
CA ARG A 36 -32.10 51.92 -0.88
C ARG A 36 -30.90 50.98 -0.81
N LEU A 37 -30.74 50.08 -1.78
CA LEU A 37 -29.59 49.18 -1.87
C LEU A 37 -28.30 49.97 -2.08
N ASP A 38 -28.30 50.94 -3.01
CA ASP A 38 -27.16 51.84 -3.24
C ASP A 38 -26.79 52.64 -1.99
N ALA A 39 -27.79 53.12 -1.24
CA ALA A 39 -27.57 53.82 0.03
C ALA A 39 -26.97 52.91 1.12
N ILE A 40 -27.42 51.64 1.20
CA ILE A 40 -26.86 50.66 2.14
C ILE A 40 -25.48 50.19 1.70
N ASP A 41 -25.24 49.97 0.40
CA ASP A 41 -23.94 49.61 -0.13
C ASP A 41 -22.93 50.75 0.05
N ALA A 42 -23.36 52.01 -0.04
CA ALA A 42 -22.55 53.16 0.34
C ALA A 42 -22.24 53.18 1.84
N ARG A 43 -23.21 52.86 2.71
CA ARG A 43 -23.00 52.70 4.16
C ARG A 43 -22.04 51.54 4.48
N ILE A 44 -22.18 50.40 3.81
CA ILE A 44 -21.30 49.23 3.97
C ILE A 44 -19.89 49.58 3.50
N SER A 45 -19.75 50.24 2.34
CA SER A 45 -18.45 50.65 1.82
C SER A 45 -17.76 51.67 2.76
N ALA A 46 -18.52 52.62 3.30
CA ALA A 46 -18.01 53.57 4.29
C ALA A 46 -17.63 52.89 5.62
N ALA A 47 -18.45 51.93 6.09
CA ALA A 47 -18.17 51.16 7.30
C ALA A 47 -16.97 50.22 7.12
N GLN A 48 -16.81 49.60 5.94
CA GLN A 48 -15.65 48.78 5.59
C GLN A 48 -14.38 49.63 5.49
N ALA A 49 -14.43 50.80 4.84
CA ALA A 49 -13.30 51.72 4.81
C ALA A 49 -12.92 52.24 6.21
N ALA A 50 -13.92 52.52 7.07
CA ALA A 50 -13.68 52.88 8.47
C ALA A 50 -13.10 51.71 9.27
N LEU A 51 -13.57 50.48 9.03
CA LEU A 51 -13.05 49.26 9.65
C LEU A 51 -11.60 49.01 9.21
N GLU A 52 -11.28 49.16 7.92
CA GLU A 52 -9.92 49.05 7.37
C GLU A 52 -9.00 50.12 7.96
N ALA A 53 -9.47 51.37 8.10
CA ALA A 53 -8.72 52.44 8.74
C ALA A 53 -8.42 52.12 10.21
N LEU A 54 -9.43 51.68 10.98
CA LEU A 54 -9.24 51.27 12.38
C LEU A 54 -8.40 49.99 12.51
N GLN A 55 -8.49 49.06 11.57
CA GLN A 55 -7.64 47.87 11.51
C GLN A 55 -6.19 48.23 11.19
N CYS A 56 -5.96 49.17 10.28
CA CYS A 56 -4.64 49.70 9.98
C CYS A 56 -4.05 50.45 11.18
N GLU A 57 -4.87 51.22 11.91
CA GLU A 57 -4.49 51.87 13.16
C GLU A 57 -4.19 50.84 14.25
N ARG A 58 -5.02 49.79 14.36
CA ARG A 58 -4.81 48.65 15.26
C ARG A 58 -3.52 47.91 14.92
N ASP A 59 -3.23 47.68 13.65
CA ASP A 59 -2.03 46.98 13.19
C ASP A 59 -0.78 47.83 13.41
N GLY A 60 -0.88 49.15 13.23
CA GLY A 60 0.15 50.11 13.63
C GLY A 60 0.41 50.08 15.14
N LEU A 61 -0.64 50.11 15.97
CA LEU A 61 -0.54 50.01 17.42
C LEU A 61 -0.09 48.62 17.88
N ALA A 62 -0.50 47.55 17.20
CA ALA A 62 -0.07 46.17 17.48
C ALA A 62 1.40 45.97 17.09
N SER A 63 1.89 46.62 16.02
CA SER A 63 3.31 46.65 15.67
C SER A 63 4.11 47.43 16.71
N GLN A 64 3.61 48.57 17.17
CA GLN A 64 4.22 49.33 18.28
C GLN A 64 4.21 48.52 19.59
N LEU A 65 3.11 47.80 19.87
CA LEU A 65 2.99 46.92 21.02
C LEU A 65 3.94 45.73 20.91
N ASN A 66 4.10 45.11 19.74
CA ASN A 66 5.05 44.01 19.54
C ASN A 66 6.52 44.48 19.65
N ASN A 67 6.80 45.74 19.34
CA ASN A 67 8.11 46.37 19.57
C ASN A 67 8.32 46.74 21.06
N ALA A 68 7.26 47.15 21.77
CA ALA A 68 7.31 47.46 23.20
C ALA A 68 7.25 46.20 24.10
N HIS A 69 6.59 45.14 23.62
CA HIS A 69 6.41 43.85 24.25
C HIS A 69 7.06 42.76 23.38
N LEU A 70 8.39 42.64 23.50
CA LEU A 70 9.17 41.54 22.93
C LEU A 70 8.49 40.19 23.18
N SER A 71 8.52 39.26 22.19
CA SER A 71 7.97 37.91 22.38
C SER A 71 8.64 37.20 23.54
N ARG A 72 8.00 36.17 24.10
CA ARG A 72 8.71 35.31 25.06
C ARG A 72 10.05 34.84 24.46
N ILE A 73 10.09 34.46 23.18
CA ILE A 73 11.31 34.08 22.45
C ILE A 73 12.27 35.24 22.14
N ASP A 74 11.80 36.47 21.93
CA ASP A 74 12.65 37.66 21.70
C ASP A 74 13.13 38.27 23.02
N ARG A 75 12.59 37.82 24.16
CA ARG A 75 13.09 38.06 25.53
C ARG A 75 14.00 36.95 26.02
N LEU A 76 13.93 35.79 25.38
CA LEU A 76 14.82 34.69 25.67
C LEU A 76 16.19 35.02 25.05
N PRO A 77 17.27 34.68 25.75
CA PRO A 77 18.58 34.57 25.11
C PRO A 77 18.45 33.70 23.85
N ILE A 78 19.17 34.04 22.79
CA ILE A 78 19.12 33.32 21.51
C ILE A 78 19.41 31.82 21.68
N GLU A 79 20.16 31.48 22.74
CA GLU A 79 20.49 30.14 23.20
C GLU A 79 19.26 29.33 23.66
N ILE A 80 18.25 29.97 24.26
CA ILE A 80 17.03 29.27 24.68
C ILE A 80 16.05 29.15 23.50
N ALA A 81 15.99 30.17 22.64
CA ALA A 81 15.24 30.09 21.38
C ALA A 81 15.77 28.96 20.48
N TYR A 82 17.10 28.80 20.45
CA TYR A 82 17.82 27.68 19.84
C TYR A 82 17.32 26.33 20.38
N ILE A 83 17.30 26.12 21.70
CA ILE A 83 16.88 24.86 22.32
C ILE A 83 15.44 24.54 21.91
N ILE A 84 14.55 25.52 21.95
CA ILE A 84 13.15 25.34 21.58
C ILE A 84 13.00 24.93 20.11
N PHE A 85 13.76 25.55 19.21
CA PHE A 85 13.72 25.21 17.79
C PHE A 85 14.33 23.84 17.51
N GLU A 86 15.38 23.47 18.23
CA GLU A 86 16.00 22.15 18.15
C GLU A 86 14.99 21.06 18.57
N PHE A 87 14.31 21.23 19.71
CA PHE A 87 13.24 20.33 20.15
C PHE A 87 12.10 20.24 19.12
N TYR A 88 11.68 21.37 18.54
CA TYR A 88 10.61 21.38 17.54
C TYR A 88 11.00 20.59 16.27
N VAL A 89 12.22 20.80 15.76
CA VAL A 89 12.71 20.09 14.56
C VAL A 89 12.99 18.61 14.84
N THR A 90 13.28 18.22 16.08
CA THR A 90 13.37 16.80 16.44
C THR A 90 12.01 16.07 16.43
N GLU A 91 10.90 16.79 16.60
CA GLU A 91 9.53 16.22 16.61
C GLU A 91 8.75 16.45 15.29
N GLN A 92 9.18 17.38 14.42
CA GLN A 92 8.49 17.78 13.18
C GLN A 92 9.43 17.83 11.96
N ASP A 93 8.94 17.49 10.78
CA ASP A 93 9.77 17.13 9.61
C ASP A 93 10.54 18.28 8.89
N SER A 94 10.41 19.57 9.27
CA SER A 94 11.15 20.62 8.54
C SER A 94 11.42 21.95 9.29
N PRO A 95 12.69 22.45 9.34
CA PRO A 95 13.04 23.77 9.86
C PRO A 95 12.49 24.95 9.02
N LEU A 96 11.99 24.69 7.80
CA LEU A 96 11.44 25.73 6.93
C LEU A 96 10.17 26.37 7.52
N THR A 97 9.41 25.62 8.33
CA THR A 97 8.19 26.11 8.99
C THR A 97 8.49 27.21 10.00
N LEU A 98 9.61 27.11 10.73
CA LEU A 98 10.08 28.14 11.66
C LEU A 98 10.38 29.46 10.93
N GLY A 99 10.91 29.37 9.71
CA GLY A 99 11.17 30.52 8.83
C GLY A 99 9.90 31.20 8.29
N ALA A 100 8.74 30.57 8.36
CA ALA A 100 7.48 31.13 7.90
C ALA A 100 6.78 32.00 8.97
N VAL A 101 7.17 31.91 10.25
CA VAL A 101 6.45 32.55 11.38
C VAL A 101 6.66 34.07 11.47
N CYS A 102 7.92 34.52 11.52
CA CYS A 102 8.28 35.94 11.52
C CYS A 102 9.74 36.15 11.08
N GLN A 103 10.12 37.41 10.80
CA GLN A 103 11.49 37.76 10.38
C GLN A 103 12.54 37.42 11.45
N SER A 104 12.21 37.59 12.74
CA SER A 104 13.12 37.25 13.85
C SER A 104 13.40 35.76 13.90
N TRP A 105 12.35 34.93 13.83
CA TRP A 105 12.47 33.46 13.83
C TRP A 105 13.18 32.94 12.59
N ARG A 106 12.91 33.52 11.42
CA ARG A 106 13.64 33.20 10.20
C ARG A 106 15.13 33.47 10.34
N ARG A 107 15.49 34.65 10.87
CA ARG A 107 16.89 35.01 11.12
C ARG A 107 17.54 34.03 12.09
N ILE A 108 16.88 33.72 13.21
CA ILE A 108 17.38 32.75 14.21
C ILE A 108 17.55 31.37 13.55
N ALA A 109 16.48 30.80 13.00
CA ALA A 109 16.48 29.47 12.40
C ALA A 109 17.50 29.32 11.25
N TRP A 110 17.64 30.34 10.39
CA TRP A 110 18.60 30.31 9.27
C TRP A 110 20.04 30.55 9.73
N SER A 111 20.26 31.18 10.89
CA SER A 111 21.57 31.39 11.50
C SER A 111 22.02 30.25 12.41
N THR A 112 21.16 29.26 12.66
CA THR A 112 21.42 28.15 13.58
C THR A 112 21.79 26.88 12.80
N PRO A 113 23.07 26.48 12.76
CA PRO A 113 23.50 25.36 11.91
C PRO A 113 22.94 23.99 12.32
N SER A 114 22.72 23.76 13.63
CA SER A 114 22.24 22.46 14.13
C SER A 114 20.86 22.06 13.57
N LEU A 115 20.01 23.04 13.23
CA LEU A 115 18.68 22.81 12.64
C LEU A 115 18.74 22.28 11.20
N TRP A 116 19.88 22.42 10.52
CA TRP A 116 20.08 22.03 9.12
C TRP A 116 20.87 20.73 8.97
N THR A 117 21.16 20.04 10.07
CA THR A 117 21.98 18.81 10.09
C THR A 117 21.29 17.60 9.46
N THR A 118 19.95 17.61 9.35
CA THR A 118 19.19 16.51 8.74
C THR A 118 18.68 16.92 7.37
N LEU A 119 19.12 16.21 6.33
CA LEU A 119 18.69 16.41 4.95
C LEU A 119 17.96 15.15 4.47
N ASN A 120 16.68 15.30 4.10
CA ASN A 120 15.88 14.22 3.53
C ASN A 120 15.50 14.56 2.09
N VAL A 121 16.05 13.82 1.13
CA VAL A 121 15.81 14.06 -0.29
C VAL A 121 15.11 12.86 -0.91
N ARG A 122 13.89 13.12 -1.39
CA ARG A 122 13.12 12.17 -2.19
C ARG A 122 13.43 12.36 -3.67
N LEU A 123 14.03 11.35 -4.28
CA LEU A 123 14.33 11.31 -5.72
C LEU A 123 13.11 10.77 -6.47
N THR A 124 12.62 11.55 -7.43
CA THR A 124 11.63 11.11 -8.43
C THR A 124 11.98 11.76 -9.76
N ARG A 125 11.59 11.14 -10.88
CA ARG A 125 11.88 11.67 -12.23
C ARG A 125 11.34 13.07 -12.49
N LYS A 126 10.26 13.46 -11.81
CA LYS A 126 9.67 14.80 -11.92
C LYS A 126 10.34 15.84 -11.02
N ASN A 127 11.27 15.43 -10.16
CA ASN A 127 11.77 16.26 -9.05
C ASN A 127 13.19 16.83 -9.24
N VAL A 128 13.90 16.54 -10.33
CA VAL A 128 15.26 17.04 -10.55
C VAL A 128 15.23 18.37 -11.32
N SER A 129 14.86 19.45 -10.63
CA SER A 129 15.09 20.80 -11.14
C SER A 129 16.36 21.38 -10.50
N GLU A 130 17.08 22.22 -11.25
CA GLU A 130 18.26 22.95 -10.78
C GLU A 130 17.98 23.68 -9.44
N ASN A 131 16.75 24.17 -9.27
CA ASN A 131 16.27 24.78 -8.02
C ASN A 131 16.35 23.87 -6.79
N ARG A 132 16.14 22.55 -6.94
CA ARG A 132 16.23 21.61 -5.81
C ARG A 132 17.67 21.30 -5.44
N ILE A 133 18.56 21.19 -6.42
CA ILE A 133 20.00 21.02 -6.18
C ILE A 133 20.52 22.27 -5.48
N GLN A 134 20.10 23.45 -5.93
CA GLN A 134 20.41 24.72 -5.27
C GLN A 134 19.88 24.77 -3.83
N LEU A 135 18.64 24.31 -3.59
CA LEU A 135 18.08 24.24 -2.24
C LEU A 135 18.86 23.27 -1.34
N ALA A 136 19.26 22.11 -1.85
CA ALA A 136 20.09 21.15 -1.12
C ALA A 136 21.48 21.74 -0.81
N ASN A 137 22.08 22.47 -1.75
CA ASN A 137 23.34 23.16 -1.53
C ASN A 137 23.21 24.25 -0.46
N GLU A 138 22.17 25.08 -0.52
CA GLU A 138 21.89 26.07 0.53
C GLU A 138 21.67 25.43 1.90
N TRP A 139 21.02 24.26 1.93
CA TRP A 139 20.81 23.49 3.16
C TRP A 139 22.13 23.03 3.77
N LEU A 140 22.98 22.38 2.96
CA LEU A 140 24.28 21.88 3.38
C LEU A 140 25.24 23.01 3.78
N MET A 141 25.18 24.15 3.10
CA MET A 141 25.94 25.34 3.48
C MET A 141 25.50 25.91 4.84
N ARG A 142 24.21 25.83 5.20
CA ARG A 142 23.70 26.30 6.50
C ARG A 142 24.09 25.38 7.65
N SER A 143 24.28 24.08 7.43
CA SER A 143 24.79 23.15 8.45
C SER A 143 26.26 23.38 8.84
N GLN A 144 27.01 24.16 8.05
CA GLN A 144 28.40 24.53 8.32
C GLN A 144 29.31 23.29 8.53
N LYS A 145 29.91 23.12 9.71
CA LYS A 145 30.81 22.00 10.06
C LYS A 145 30.15 20.96 10.99
N GLN A 146 28.82 21.00 11.11
CA GLN A 146 28.11 20.09 11.99
C GLN A 146 28.00 18.68 11.40
N PRO A 147 27.93 17.63 12.22
CA PRO A 147 27.68 16.27 11.75
C PRO A 147 26.33 16.16 11.02
N LEU A 148 26.32 15.52 9.86
CA LEU A 148 25.18 15.43 8.96
C LEU A 148 24.48 14.07 9.04
N SER A 149 23.15 14.11 9.00
CA SER A 149 22.26 12.97 8.82
C SER A 149 21.55 13.08 7.48
N ILE A 150 22.04 12.36 6.48
CA ILE A 150 21.52 12.44 5.10
C ILE A 150 20.69 11.19 4.80
N ARG A 151 19.47 11.40 4.32
CA ARG A 151 18.59 10.35 3.78
C ARG A 151 18.27 10.63 2.32
N LEU A 152 18.66 9.72 1.44
CA LEU A 152 18.34 9.77 0.01
C LEU A 152 17.50 8.54 -0.33
N TYR A 153 16.32 8.72 -0.94
CA TYR A 153 15.54 7.57 -1.39
C TYR A 153 14.81 7.82 -2.70
N VAL A 154 14.81 6.82 -3.57
CA VAL A 154 14.03 6.79 -4.82
C VAL A 154 12.66 6.17 -4.57
N LYS A 155 11.57 6.77 -5.08
CA LYS A 155 10.23 6.18 -5.04
C LYS A 155 10.01 5.30 -6.27
N HIS A 156 9.97 3.98 -6.10
CA HIS A 156 9.62 3.03 -7.15
C HIS A 156 8.10 2.99 -7.37
N GLY A 157 7.67 3.06 -8.63
CA GLY A 157 6.38 2.53 -9.07
C GLY A 157 6.56 1.03 -9.38
N HIS A 158 5.48 0.24 -9.38
CA HIS A 158 5.50 -1.22 -9.58
C HIS A 158 5.90 -1.67 -11.02
N SER A 159 6.95 -1.10 -11.58
CA SER A 159 7.54 -1.48 -12.85
C SER A 159 9.04 -1.21 -12.74
N ASP A 160 9.77 -2.15 -12.16
CA ASP A 160 11.16 -2.30 -12.61
C ASP A 160 11.05 -2.96 -13.98
N MET A 161 11.75 -2.40 -14.97
CA MET A 161 12.68 -3.09 -15.85
C MET A 161 13.44 -2.09 -16.80
N GLY A 162 14.58 -1.49 -16.39
CA GLY A 162 15.79 -1.19 -17.22
C GLY A 162 16.38 0.25 -17.29
N LEU A 163 17.66 0.41 -17.69
CA LEU A 163 18.50 1.66 -17.82
C LEU A 163 17.87 3.08 -17.80
N ASP A 164 17.67 3.58 -16.60
CA ASP A 164 17.50 4.94 -16.15
C ASP A 164 18.85 5.63 -16.18
N ASP A 165 18.93 6.69 -16.99
CA ASP A 165 20.10 7.54 -16.94
C ASP A 165 19.99 8.40 -15.68
N PHE A 166 20.48 7.85 -14.57
CA PHE A 166 20.50 8.55 -13.31
C PHE A 166 21.51 9.71 -13.29
N SER A 167 22.15 10.07 -14.42
CA SER A 167 23.10 11.18 -14.50
C SER A 167 22.52 12.52 -14.06
N GLN A 168 21.21 12.72 -14.24
CA GLN A 168 20.50 13.89 -13.71
C GLN A 168 20.64 14.02 -12.18
N PHE A 169 20.80 12.91 -11.46
CA PHE A 169 21.01 12.90 -10.01
C PHE A 169 22.50 13.00 -9.62
N TYR A 170 23.45 12.82 -10.54
CA TYR A 170 24.88 12.88 -10.24
C TYR A 170 25.30 14.18 -9.56
N PRO A 171 24.87 15.38 -10.01
CA PRO A 171 25.26 16.60 -9.33
C PRO A 171 24.79 16.66 -7.86
N LEU A 172 23.68 16.00 -7.53
CA LEU A 172 23.20 15.90 -6.15
C LEU A 172 24.03 14.89 -5.34
N ILE A 173 24.39 13.75 -5.92
CA ILE A 173 25.27 12.75 -5.27
C ILE A 173 26.68 13.34 -5.08
N ASP A 174 27.22 14.01 -6.09
CA ASP A 174 28.51 14.69 -6.03
C ASP A 174 28.51 15.78 -4.93
N LEU A 175 27.44 16.58 -4.84
CA LEU A 175 27.25 17.54 -3.75
C LEU A 175 27.22 16.89 -2.35
N VAL A 176 26.61 15.70 -2.24
CA VAL A 176 26.58 14.93 -1.00
C VAL A 176 27.99 14.39 -0.67
N ASN A 177 28.71 13.88 -1.67
CA ASN A 177 30.10 13.40 -1.56
C ASN A 177 31.07 14.52 -1.14
N ASP A 178 30.87 15.76 -1.62
CA ASP A 178 31.66 16.92 -1.20
C ASP A 178 31.61 17.17 0.32
N HIS A 179 30.57 16.67 0.99
CA HIS A 179 30.37 16.78 2.44
C HIS A 179 30.65 15.47 3.19
N ALA A 180 31.32 14.49 2.58
CA ALA A 180 31.56 13.16 3.15
C ALA A 180 32.28 13.18 4.52
N ALA A 181 33.18 14.14 4.75
CA ALA A 181 33.86 14.30 6.03
C ALA A 181 32.91 14.65 7.20
N GLN A 182 31.70 15.12 6.91
CA GLN A 182 30.70 15.49 7.92
C GLN A 182 29.63 14.42 8.11
N TRP A 183 29.60 13.34 7.31
CA TRP A 183 28.56 12.33 7.43
C TRP A 183 28.63 11.63 8.78
N GLN A 184 27.58 11.77 9.59
CA GLN A 184 27.36 11.02 10.82
C GLN A 184 26.42 9.84 10.57
N ARG A 185 25.34 10.08 9.83
CA ARG A 185 24.38 9.04 9.43
C ARG A 185 24.10 9.18 7.95
N LEU A 186 24.31 8.11 7.19
CA LEU A 186 24.00 8.06 5.77
C LEU A 186 23.03 6.91 5.53
N SER A 187 21.83 7.22 5.05
CA SER A 187 20.85 6.23 4.63
C SER A 187 20.47 6.48 3.19
N VAL A 188 20.79 5.53 2.33
CA VAL A 188 20.61 5.62 0.89
C VAL A 188 19.81 4.42 0.39
N THR A 189 18.67 4.71 -0.22
CA THR A 189 17.79 3.77 -0.90
C THR A 189 17.82 4.13 -2.37
N LEU A 190 18.88 3.69 -3.04
CA LEU A 190 19.26 4.12 -4.37
C LEU A 190 19.52 2.90 -5.27
N PRO A 191 19.23 3.01 -6.57
CA PRO A 191 19.69 2.08 -7.58
C PRO A 191 21.21 1.95 -7.60
N ARG A 192 21.68 0.80 -8.11
CA ARG A 192 23.11 0.42 -8.11
C ARG A 192 23.99 1.49 -8.76
N GLU A 193 23.54 2.09 -9.84
CA GLU A 193 24.23 3.10 -10.66
C GLU A 193 24.58 4.34 -9.83
N LEU A 194 23.66 4.75 -8.96
CA LEU A 194 23.86 5.88 -8.06
C LEU A 194 24.67 5.49 -6.81
N LEU A 195 24.49 4.25 -6.33
CA LEU A 195 25.28 3.73 -5.21
C LEU A 195 26.77 3.65 -5.55
N VAL A 196 27.15 3.21 -6.77
CA VAL A 196 28.56 3.13 -7.20
C VAL A 196 29.22 4.51 -7.28
N ARG A 197 28.44 5.59 -7.42
CA ARG A 197 28.95 6.97 -7.45
C ARG A 197 29.11 7.59 -6.06
N LEU A 198 28.61 6.94 -5.00
CA LEU A 198 28.93 7.37 -3.65
C LEU A 198 30.44 7.22 -3.44
N ASP A 199 31.06 8.30 -2.97
CA ASP A 199 32.49 8.36 -2.76
C ASP A 199 32.79 8.99 -1.40
N ASP A 200 33.72 8.39 -0.67
CA ASP A 200 34.21 8.86 0.62
C ASP A 200 35.67 9.36 0.59
N MET A 201 36.26 9.59 -0.59
CA MET A 201 37.62 10.11 -0.75
C MET A 201 37.85 11.47 -0.04
N GLY A 202 36.80 12.26 0.19
CA GLY A 202 36.86 13.49 0.99
C GLY A 202 36.94 13.26 2.51
N SER A 203 36.72 12.04 2.99
CA SER A 203 36.59 11.67 4.40
C SER A 203 37.92 11.20 5.01
N THR A 204 38.82 12.15 5.27
CA THR A 204 40.11 11.86 5.94
C THR A 204 39.97 11.61 7.45
N THR A 205 38.86 12.06 8.06
CA THR A 205 38.50 11.84 9.46
C THR A 205 37.02 11.48 9.55
N SER A 206 36.66 10.25 9.18
CA SER A 206 35.27 9.78 9.18
C SER A 206 34.64 9.84 10.58
N ILE A 207 33.52 10.54 10.69
CA ILE A 207 32.64 10.54 11.88
C ILE A 207 31.37 9.69 11.68
N LEU A 208 31.33 8.91 10.59
CA LEU A 208 30.19 8.07 10.23
C LEU A 208 29.94 7.02 11.31
N THR A 209 28.76 7.05 11.92
CA THR A 209 28.35 6.09 12.94
C THR A 209 27.40 5.04 12.36
N SER A 210 26.46 5.45 11.50
CA SER A 210 25.45 4.56 10.92
C SER A 210 25.41 4.72 9.40
N LEU A 211 25.55 3.59 8.71
CA LEU A 211 25.45 3.46 7.26
C LEU A 211 24.29 2.52 6.93
N SER A 212 23.35 2.97 6.12
CA SER A 212 22.25 2.16 5.60
C SER A 212 22.23 2.22 4.08
N LEU A 213 22.37 1.06 3.44
CA LEU A 213 22.35 0.88 2.00
C LEU A 213 21.15 0.01 1.63
N HIS A 214 20.31 0.48 0.72
CA HIS A 214 19.23 -0.31 0.16
C HIS A 214 19.20 -0.17 -1.36
N SER A 215 19.06 -1.29 -2.05
CA SER A 215 18.91 -1.36 -3.50
C SER A 215 17.85 -2.39 -3.84
N ASN A 216 16.96 -2.03 -4.74
CA ASN A 216 15.90 -2.89 -5.31
C ASN A 216 16.42 -3.83 -6.41
N HIS A 217 17.59 -3.57 -6.99
CA HIS A 217 18.13 -4.37 -8.09
C HIS A 217 18.80 -5.68 -7.64
N SER A 218 18.76 -6.67 -8.54
CA SER A 218 19.28 -8.04 -8.32
C SER A 218 20.81 -8.17 -8.36
N LYS A 219 21.54 -7.13 -8.77
CA LYS A 219 22.98 -7.21 -9.09
C LYS A 219 23.91 -6.62 -8.04
N ILE A 220 24.98 -7.37 -7.80
CA ILE A 220 26.01 -7.09 -6.80
C ILE A 220 26.93 -5.94 -7.26
N ILE A 221 27.33 -5.06 -6.33
CA ILE A 221 28.42 -4.10 -6.54
C ILE A 221 29.75 -4.77 -6.19
N ASN A 222 30.59 -4.99 -7.21
CA ASN A 222 31.89 -5.65 -7.06
C ASN A 222 33.05 -4.68 -6.73
N ASN A 223 32.77 -3.37 -6.66
CA ASN A 223 33.79 -2.34 -6.43
C ASN A 223 33.75 -1.83 -4.99
N ALA A 224 34.90 -1.42 -4.48
CA ALA A 224 35.00 -0.59 -3.27
C ALA A 224 34.20 0.70 -3.46
N ILE A 225 33.21 0.96 -2.60
CA ILE A 225 32.37 2.17 -2.64
C ILE A 225 32.78 3.13 -1.53
N LEU A 226 32.89 2.63 -0.29
CA LEU A 226 33.15 3.43 0.90
C LEU A 226 34.24 2.77 1.75
N THR A 227 35.50 2.96 1.36
CA THR A 227 36.65 2.31 2.02
C THR A 227 37.37 3.19 3.03
N HIS A 228 37.18 4.52 2.97
CA HIS A 228 37.81 5.47 3.87
C HIS A 228 36.98 5.73 5.14
N THR A 229 35.68 5.48 5.08
CA THR A 229 34.75 5.57 6.20
C THR A 229 34.74 4.29 7.03
N THR A 230 34.59 4.43 8.35
CA THR A 230 34.57 3.30 9.28
C THR A 230 33.31 3.34 10.15
N PRO A 231 32.14 2.95 9.59
CA PRO A 231 30.88 2.97 10.33
C PRO A 231 30.89 2.01 11.53
N HIS A 232 30.09 2.34 12.55
CA HIS A 232 29.88 1.45 13.71
C HIS A 232 28.69 0.51 13.48
N GLU A 233 27.69 0.98 12.75
CA GLU A 233 26.48 0.26 12.36
C GLU A 233 26.37 0.26 10.83
N VAL A 234 26.15 -0.92 10.27
CA VAL A 234 25.96 -1.13 8.83
C VAL A 234 24.67 -1.92 8.61
N LEU A 235 23.73 -1.34 7.87
CA LEU A 235 22.46 -1.95 7.50
C LEU A 235 22.41 -2.08 5.98
N ILE A 236 22.20 -3.28 5.46
CA ILE A 236 22.14 -3.52 4.03
C ILE A 236 20.87 -4.29 3.66
N PHE A 237 20.17 -3.85 2.64
CA PHE A 237 18.91 -4.43 2.23
C PHE A 237 18.91 -4.60 0.71
N GLY A 238 18.93 -5.84 0.22
CA GLY A 238 18.98 -6.16 -1.20
C GLY A 238 20.37 -6.60 -1.68
N ARG A 239 20.45 -7.10 -2.91
CA ARG A 239 21.61 -7.82 -3.48
C ARG A 239 22.71 -6.91 -4.06
N CYS A 240 23.09 -5.85 -3.35
CA CYS A 240 23.85 -4.75 -3.96
C CYS A 240 25.33 -4.62 -3.57
N PHE A 241 25.96 -5.54 -2.85
CA PHE A 241 27.34 -5.31 -2.39
C PHE A 241 28.13 -6.60 -2.23
N THR A 242 29.45 -6.48 -2.33
CA THR A 242 30.40 -7.52 -1.92
C THR A 242 30.99 -7.21 -0.56
N ALA A 243 31.48 -8.23 0.16
CA ALA A 243 32.15 -8.04 1.44
C ALA A 243 33.36 -7.08 1.35
N LYS A 244 33.98 -6.90 0.18
CA LYS A 244 35.11 -5.97 -0.01
C LYS A 244 34.70 -4.52 -0.31
N SER A 245 33.41 -4.26 -0.44
CA SER A 245 32.88 -2.93 -0.84
C SER A 245 33.03 -1.87 0.24
N LEU A 246 33.15 -2.28 1.50
CA LEU A 246 33.14 -1.43 2.69
C LEU A 246 34.33 -1.74 3.61
N ASN A 247 34.66 -0.79 4.47
CA ASN A 247 35.62 -1.00 5.55
C ASN A 247 34.90 -1.46 6.84
N TRP A 248 35.13 -2.72 7.22
CA TRP A 248 34.45 -3.38 8.33
C TRP A 248 35.18 -3.29 9.68
N THR A 249 36.35 -2.64 9.72
CA THR A 249 37.29 -2.71 10.86
C THR A 249 36.68 -2.27 12.19
N ASN A 250 35.80 -1.27 12.20
CA ASN A 250 35.13 -0.72 13.38
C ASN A 250 33.64 -1.10 13.50
N VAL A 251 33.13 -1.96 12.62
CA VAL A 251 31.71 -2.32 12.61
C VAL A 251 31.39 -3.18 13.83
N THR A 252 30.39 -2.75 14.60
CA THR A 252 29.89 -3.41 15.81
C THR A 252 28.49 -3.99 15.63
N HIS A 253 27.68 -3.40 14.75
CA HIS A 253 26.32 -3.83 14.44
C HIS A 253 26.18 -3.99 12.92
N PHE A 254 25.78 -5.18 12.50
CA PHE A 254 25.55 -5.50 11.10
C PHE A 254 24.16 -6.10 10.92
N LYS A 255 23.43 -5.60 9.93
CA LYS A 255 22.17 -6.18 9.48
C LYS A 255 22.17 -6.29 7.96
N ALA A 256 21.83 -7.46 7.42
CA ALA A 256 21.70 -7.69 5.99
C ALA A 256 20.42 -8.46 5.67
N SER A 257 19.84 -8.19 4.49
CA SER A 257 18.80 -9.03 3.89
C SER A 257 19.13 -9.34 2.44
N TYR A 258 18.83 -10.58 2.00
CA TYR A 258 19.17 -11.10 0.67
C TYR A 258 20.69 -11.18 0.44
N ILE A 259 21.43 -11.77 1.38
CA ILE A 259 22.89 -11.98 1.31
C ILE A 259 23.21 -13.47 1.07
N SER A 260 24.33 -13.80 0.43
CA SER A 260 24.77 -15.20 0.32
C SER A 260 25.60 -15.67 1.53
N LEU A 261 25.69 -16.98 1.72
CA LEU A 261 26.46 -17.59 2.81
C LEU A 261 27.96 -17.22 2.73
N ASP A 262 28.57 -17.32 1.55
CA ASP A 262 29.99 -17.00 1.34
C ASP A 262 30.31 -15.54 1.73
N GLN A 263 29.44 -14.60 1.33
CA GLN A 263 29.59 -13.19 1.68
C GLN A 263 29.47 -12.97 3.19
N THR A 264 28.53 -13.65 3.84
CA THR A 264 28.34 -13.58 5.30
C THR A 264 29.62 -14.03 6.03
N ILE A 265 30.21 -15.16 5.60
CA ILE A 265 31.46 -15.68 6.17
C ILE A 265 32.62 -14.70 5.94
N GLU A 266 32.72 -14.10 4.75
CA GLU A 266 33.75 -13.11 4.44
C GLU A 266 33.61 -11.84 5.28
N ILE A 267 32.39 -11.33 5.48
CA ILE A 267 32.13 -10.16 6.33
C ILE A 267 32.49 -10.45 7.80
N LEU A 268 32.15 -11.64 8.31
CA LEU A 268 32.54 -12.06 9.66
C LEU A 268 34.07 -12.07 9.84
N ARG A 269 34.84 -12.45 8.80
CA ARG A 269 36.31 -12.38 8.82
C ARG A 269 36.83 -10.94 8.80
N LEU A 270 36.17 -10.04 8.07
CA LEU A 270 36.62 -8.64 7.91
C LEU A 270 36.20 -7.73 9.07
N SER A 271 35.25 -8.15 9.91
CA SER A 271 34.64 -7.34 10.98
C SER A 271 35.05 -7.78 12.41
N PRO A 272 36.33 -7.63 12.84
CA PRO A 272 36.79 -8.18 14.12
C PRO A 272 36.12 -7.58 15.38
N GLN A 273 35.43 -6.44 15.23
CA GLN A 273 34.76 -5.73 16.33
C GLN A 273 33.24 -6.02 16.42
N LEU A 274 32.70 -6.91 15.59
CA LEU A 274 31.27 -7.18 15.52
C LEU A 274 30.71 -7.72 16.85
N ILE A 275 29.59 -7.15 17.28
CA ILE A 275 28.88 -7.50 18.52
C ILE A 275 27.49 -8.06 18.18
N HIS A 276 26.81 -7.47 17.20
CA HIS A 276 25.49 -7.86 16.75
C HIS A 276 25.49 -8.09 15.24
N CYS A 277 24.99 -9.23 14.81
CA CYS A 277 24.87 -9.59 13.40
C CYS A 277 23.47 -10.15 13.14
N GLN A 278 22.77 -9.60 12.17
CA GLN A 278 21.48 -10.08 11.68
C GLN A 278 21.57 -10.29 10.16
N CYS A 279 21.34 -11.50 9.66
CA CYS A 279 21.41 -11.79 8.22
C CYS A 279 20.20 -12.59 7.75
N ASP A 280 19.75 -12.35 6.53
CA ASP A 280 18.72 -13.13 5.85
C ASP A 280 19.31 -13.65 4.53
N ILE A 281 19.52 -14.97 4.48
CA ILE A 281 20.33 -15.69 3.49
C ILE A 281 19.42 -16.43 2.51
N ARG A 282 19.57 -16.19 1.19
CA ARG A 282 18.59 -16.59 0.16
C ARG A 282 19.17 -17.03 -1.20
N GLU A 283 20.39 -17.60 -1.27
CA GLU A 283 21.04 -17.96 -2.56
C GLU A 283 21.94 -19.21 -2.49
N ASP A 284 21.79 -20.10 -3.49
CA ASP A 284 22.58 -21.34 -3.71
C ASP A 284 24.10 -21.06 -3.67
N PRO A 285 24.91 -21.83 -2.91
CA PRO A 285 26.33 -21.57 -2.73
C PRO A 285 27.09 -21.51 -4.06
N GLY A 286 27.83 -20.41 -4.25
CA GLY A 286 28.88 -20.37 -5.27
C GLY A 286 29.96 -21.42 -4.98
N PRO A 287 30.85 -21.73 -5.94
CA PRO A 287 31.93 -22.70 -5.73
C PRO A 287 32.88 -22.20 -4.63
N SER A 288 32.73 -22.70 -3.41
CA SER A 288 33.50 -22.24 -2.26
C SER A 288 34.91 -22.87 -2.20
N ASP A 289 35.94 -22.02 -2.34
CA ASP A 289 37.27 -22.25 -1.75
C ASP A 289 37.20 -21.91 -0.24
N VAL A 290 36.63 -22.80 0.59
CA VAL A 290 36.53 -22.56 2.05
C VAL A 290 37.89 -22.70 2.73
N LEU A 291 38.65 -21.61 2.77
CA LEU A 291 39.88 -21.50 3.56
C LEU A 291 39.57 -21.03 4.99
N ARG A 292 39.40 -22.02 5.90
CA ARG A 292 39.40 -21.94 7.38
C ARG A 292 38.21 -21.24 8.08
N PRO A 293 37.71 -21.80 9.20
CA PRO A 293 36.57 -21.24 9.93
C PRO A 293 36.93 -19.94 10.68
N PRO A 294 36.18 -18.83 10.52
CA PRO A 294 36.34 -17.65 11.38
C PRO A 294 35.87 -17.92 12.82
N VAL A 295 36.76 -17.70 13.78
CA VAL A 295 36.39 -17.55 15.20
C VAL A 295 36.11 -16.08 15.46
N HIS A 296 34.89 -15.75 15.92
CA HIS A 296 34.51 -14.37 16.23
C HIS A 296 34.31 -14.18 17.75
N PRO A 297 35.33 -13.69 18.47
CA PRO A 297 35.32 -13.71 19.93
C PRO A 297 34.50 -12.59 20.57
N ARG A 298 33.95 -11.64 19.80
CA ARG A 298 33.21 -10.49 20.34
C ARG A 298 31.71 -10.53 20.07
N LEU A 299 31.27 -11.42 19.18
CA LEU A 299 29.88 -11.51 18.76
C LEU A 299 29.01 -12.00 19.93
N LYS A 300 28.04 -11.17 20.33
CA LYS A 300 27.10 -11.45 21.43
C LYS A 300 25.71 -11.80 20.94
N SER A 301 25.31 -11.32 19.76
CA SER A 301 24.01 -11.60 19.17
C SER A 301 24.16 -12.00 17.71
N PHE A 302 23.60 -13.15 17.37
CA PHE A 302 23.56 -13.66 16.01
C PHE A 302 22.11 -14.01 15.67
N ASP A 303 21.56 -13.37 14.64
CA ASP A 303 20.19 -13.56 14.17
C ASP A 303 20.27 -13.92 12.68
N ILE A 304 19.70 -15.05 12.30
CA ILE A 304 19.78 -15.55 10.94
C ILE A 304 18.44 -16.06 10.43
N GLN A 305 18.13 -15.73 9.17
CA GLN A 305 17.08 -16.35 8.38
C GLN A 305 17.72 -17.08 7.20
N LEU A 306 17.24 -18.30 6.92
CA LEU A 306 17.82 -19.23 5.96
C LEU A 306 16.73 -19.78 5.04
N ASP A 307 16.91 -19.63 3.73
CA ASP A 307 16.07 -20.23 2.70
C ASP A 307 16.86 -21.40 2.05
N GLY A 308 16.70 -22.64 2.54
CA GLY A 308 17.34 -23.85 1.99
C GLY A 308 18.32 -24.59 2.92
N PRO A 309 18.99 -25.67 2.43
CA PRO A 309 19.82 -26.59 3.24
C PRO A 309 21.18 -26.03 3.69
N GLU A 310 21.34 -24.71 3.68
CA GLU A 310 22.60 -23.99 3.96
C GLU A 310 22.94 -23.89 5.46
N THR A 311 22.01 -24.30 6.32
CA THR A 311 22.18 -24.37 7.78
C THR A 311 23.46 -25.10 8.19
N ASP A 312 23.75 -26.21 7.50
CA ASP A 312 24.75 -27.18 7.93
C ASP A 312 26.15 -26.61 7.67
N LEU A 313 26.36 -26.05 6.48
CA LEU A 313 27.64 -25.45 6.10
C LEU A 313 27.99 -24.24 6.97
N LEU A 314 27.00 -23.42 7.37
CA LEU A 314 27.27 -22.28 8.24
C LEU A 314 27.79 -22.73 9.61
N PHE A 315 27.06 -23.62 10.29
CA PHE A 315 27.41 -24.03 11.65
C PHE A 315 28.66 -24.92 11.71
N GLU A 316 29.05 -25.57 10.61
CA GLU A 316 30.35 -26.23 10.47
C GLU A 316 31.52 -25.24 10.32
N THR A 317 31.26 -24.02 9.86
CA THR A 317 32.31 -23.07 9.45
C THR A 317 32.55 -21.93 10.43
N VAL A 318 31.74 -21.74 11.47
CA VAL A 318 31.87 -20.58 12.39
C VAL A 318 31.92 -20.97 13.87
N ASP A 319 32.63 -20.18 14.69
CA ASP A 319 32.66 -20.34 16.16
C ASP A 319 32.55 -18.98 16.87
N PHE A 320 31.57 -18.84 17.77
CA PHE A 320 31.22 -17.61 18.48
C PHE A 320 31.27 -17.79 20.01
N PRO A 321 32.46 -17.81 20.65
CA PRO A 321 32.62 -18.22 22.04
C PRO A 321 31.97 -17.31 23.10
N ASP A 322 31.63 -16.07 22.75
CA ASP A 322 30.98 -15.08 23.63
C ASP A 322 29.50 -14.83 23.30
N LEU A 323 28.88 -15.71 22.51
CA LEU A 323 27.50 -15.58 22.07
C LEU A 323 26.51 -15.65 23.24
N LYS A 324 25.64 -14.65 23.33
CA LYS A 324 24.58 -14.53 24.35
C LYS A 324 23.18 -14.71 23.76
N LYS A 325 22.97 -14.37 22.49
CA LYS A 325 21.69 -14.42 21.82
C LYS A 325 21.83 -15.07 20.45
N LEU A 326 21.05 -16.12 20.19
CA LEU A 326 20.96 -16.80 18.91
C LEU A 326 19.51 -16.81 18.45
N ILE A 327 19.24 -16.34 17.23
CA ILE A 327 17.93 -16.48 16.58
C ILE A 327 18.15 -17.16 15.23
N ILE A 328 17.39 -18.21 14.95
CA ILE A 328 17.44 -18.95 13.69
C ILE A 328 16.01 -19.04 13.15
N ARG A 329 15.80 -18.63 11.89
CA ARG A 329 14.52 -18.71 11.16
C ARG A 329 14.72 -19.50 9.87
N GLY A 330 13.78 -20.36 9.53
CA GLY A 330 13.80 -21.16 8.30
C GLY A 330 12.49 -21.09 7.52
N GLU A 331 12.35 -21.97 6.53
CA GLU A 331 11.14 -22.14 5.71
C GLU A 331 10.52 -23.54 5.88
N TYR A 332 10.36 -23.99 7.12
CA TYR A 332 9.79 -25.29 7.49
C TYR A 332 10.60 -26.51 7.01
N GLU A 333 11.91 -26.35 6.92
CA GLU A 333 12.87 -27.41 6.60
C GLU A 333 13.33 -28.18 7.86
N PRO A 334 13.86 -29.41 7.73
CA PRO A 334 14.48 -30.12 8.85
C PRO A 334 15.80 -29.43 9.26
N LEU A 335 15.94 -29.15 10.56
CA LEU A 335 17.18 -28.58 11.09
C LEU A 335 18.19 -29.70 11.41
N ALA A 336 19.42 -29.65 10.90
CA ALA A 336 20.45 -30.64 11.23
C ALA A 336 20.97 -30.48 12.66
N ILE A 337 20.32 -31.18 13.59
CA ILE A 337 20.57 -31.06 15.03
C ILE A 337 21.98 -31.47 15.43
N GLU A 338 22.58 -32.43 14.73
CA GLU A 338 23.95 -32.87 15.02
C GLU A 338 24.94 -31.72 14.78
N VAL A 339 24.80 -31.00 13.67
CA VAL A 339 25.66 -29.86 13.32
C VAL A 339 25.43 -28.69 14.29
N LEU A 340 24.17 -28.35 14.56
CA LEU A 340 23.84 -27.31 15.54
C LEU A 340 24.36 -27.66 16.94
N SER A 341 24.24 -28.92 17.36
CA SER A 341 24.73 -29.39 18.67
C SER A 341 26.24 -29.25 18.79
N ASN A 342 27.00 -29.56 17.72
CA ASN A 342 28.44 -29.36 17.68
C ASN A 342 28.79 -27.87 17.81
N PHE A 343 28.11 -26.99 17.07
CA PHE A 343 28.28 -25.54 17.21
C PHE A 343 27.98 -25.06 18.63
N LEU A 344 26.85 -25.50 19.21
CA LEU A 344 26.45 -25.13 20.57
C LEU A 344 27.46 -25.63 21.62
N GLN A 345 28.04 -26.81 21.44
CA GLN A 345 29.06 -27.35 22.34
C GLN A 345 30.30 -26.44 22.44
N HIS A 346 30.67 -25.77 21.34
CA HIS A 346 31.84 -24.90 21.28
C HIS A 346 31.51 -23.43 21.60
N SER A 347 30.36 -22.94 21.15
CA SER A 347 30.01 -21.51 21.17
C SER A 347 28.93 -21.11 22.20
N ALA A 348 28.13 -22.05 22.73
CA ALA A 348 26.92 -21.73 23.50
C ALA A 348 27.03 -21.79 25.03
N ASN A 349 28.24 -21.93 25.58
CA ASN A 349 28.46 -21.95 27.04
C ASN A 349 28.06 -20.66 27.76
N LYS A 350 27.73 -19.58 27.03
CA LYS A 350 27.24 -18.30 27.55
C LYS A 350 25.90 -17.88 26.97
N LEU A 351 25.21 -18.77 26.24
CA LEU A 351 23.97 -18.44 25.57
C LEU A 351 22.85 -18.20 26.58
N GLU A 352 22.27 -17.00 26.54
CA GLU A 352 21.20 -16.53 27.42
C GLU A 352 19.84 -16.51 26.70
N GLN A 353 19.80 -16.33 25.37
CA GLN A 353 18.58 -16.32 24.57
C GLN A 353 18.72 -17.17 23.30
N LEU A 354 17.70 -17.98 23.02
CA LEU A 354 17.60 -18.84 21.84
C LEU A 354 16.19 -18.70 21.25
N SER A 355 16.10 -18.39 19.97
CA SER A 355 14.85 -18.40 19.21
C SER A 355 15.00 -19.33 18.02
N ILE A 356 14.07 -20.25 17.83
CA ILE A 356 14.03 -21.13 16.66
C ILE A 356 12.64 -21.03 16.03
N ASN A 357 12.59 -20.59 14.78
CA ASN A 357 11.36 -20.24 14.09
C ASN A 357 11.26 -20.98 12.75
N ALA A 358 10.07 -21.49 12.41
CA ALA A 358 9.77 -22.09 11.11
C ALA A 358 10.75 -23.23 10.70
N PHE A 359 10.93 -24.21 11.59
CA PHE A 359 11.70 -25.43 11.32
C PHE A 359 10.91 -26.68 11.71
N ARG A 360 11.24 -27.83 11.12
CA ARG A 360 10.74 -29.13 11.57
C ARG A 360 11.64 -29.69 12.66
N LEU A 361 11.10 -29.80 13.87
CA LEU A 361 11.81 -30.31 15.05
C LEU A 361 10.95 -31.33 15.79
N SER A 362 11.57 -32.42 16.24
CA SER A 362 10.96 -33.35 17.20
C SER A 362 11.22 -32.90 18.65
N GLY A 363 10.46 -33.47 19.60
CA GLY A 363 10.72 -33.23 21.01
C GLY A 363 12.11 -33.69 21.46
N ASP A 364 12.66 -34.75 20.86
CA ASP A 364 14.01 -35.25 21.18
C ASP A 364 15.11 -34.29 20.70
N ASP A 365 14.89 -33.63 19.57
CA ASP A 365 15.81 -32.62 19.02
C ASP A 365 15.96 -31.42 19.96
N LEU A 366 14.84 -30.90 20.47
CA LEU A 366 14.86 -29.82 21.47
C LEU A 366 15.52 -30.26 22.78
N VAL A 367 15.37 -31.52 23.18
CA VAL A 367 16.07 -32.07 24.35
C VAL A 367 17.57 -32.09 24.14
N GLN A 368 18.04 -32.42 22.93
CA GLN A 368 19.47 -32.37 22.62
C GLN A 368 20.00 -30.94 22.70
N ILE A 369 19.34 -29.97 22.04
CA ILE A 369 19.71 -28.55 22.10
C ILE A 369 19.77 -28.05 23.54
N ALA A 370 18.74 -28.34 24.33
CA ALA A 370 18.63 -27.88 25.72
C ALA A 370 19.73 -28.44 26.64
N ARG A 371 20.35 -29.58 26.32
CA ARG A 371 21.49 -30.13 27.09
C ARG A 371 22.77 -29.31 26.89
N PHE A 372 22.94 -28.69 25.72
CA PHE A 372 24.11 -27.87 25.40
C PHE A 372 23.95 -26.41 25.82
N THR A 373 22.74 -25.96 26.21
CA THR A 373 22.45 -24.57 26.58
C THR A 373 21.94 -24.41 28.02
N PRO A 374 22.69 -24.81 29.06
CA PRO A 374 22.21 -24.80 30.44
C PRO A 374 21.99 -23.39 31.03
N LEU A 375 22.66 -22.36 30.50
CA LEU A 375 22.55 -20.97 30.97
C LEU A 375 21.42 -20.17 30.32
N LEU A 376 20.61 -20.82 29.49
CA LEU A 376 19.53 -20.17 28.74
C LEU A 376 18.48 -19.57 29.69
N LYS A 377 18.19 -18.29 29.50
CA LYS A 377 17.16 -17.54 30.21
C LYS A 377 15.91 -17.36 29.37
N ASN A 378 16.03 -17.24 28.05
CA ASN A 378 14.91 -16.96 27.15
C ASN A 378 14.88 -18.01 26.04
N LEU A 379 13.75 -18.70 25.89
CA LEU A 379 13.52 -19.66 24.82
C LEU A 379 12.26 -19.28 24.06
N ASP A 380 12.42 -18.95 22.78
CA ASP A 380 11.35 -18.54 21.88
C ASP A 380 11.21 -19.63 20.78
N LEU A 381 10.01 -20.18 20.62
CA LEU A 381 9.70 -21.23 19.64
C LEU A 381 8.56 -20.74 18.76
N ALA A 382 8.75 -20.67 17.44
CA ALA A 382 7.72 -20.20 16.51
C ALA A 382 7.53 -21.15 15.32
N ASP A 383 6.30 -21.42 14.90
CA ASP A 383 5.98 -22.11 13.64
C ASP A 383 6.71 -23.46 13.46
N ILE A 384 6.85 -24.22 14.55
CA ILE A 384 7.58 -25.49 14.56
C ILE A 384 6.64 -26.62 14.09
N VAL A 385 7.00 -27.30 13.00
CA VAL A 385 6.19 -28.37 12.38
C VAL A 385 6.85 -29.74 12.60
N GLY A 386 6.41 -30.49 13.61
CA GLY A 386 6.96 -31.83 13.92
C GLY A 386 6.01 -32.97 13.50
N PRO A 387 6.54 -34.16 13.10
CA PRO A 387 5.74 -35.37 12.91
C PRO A 387 5.25 -36.00 14.22
N ASP A 388 5.92 -35.70 15.34
CA ASP A 388 5.57 -36.11 16.70
C ASP A 388 5.26 -34.87 17.55
N ASP A 389 4.26 -34.96 18.43
CA ASP A 389 3.98 -33.94 19.45
C ASP A 389 5.27 -33.65 20.26
N LEU A 390 5.53 -32.39 20.60
CA LEU A 390 6.71 -31.95 21.37
C LEU A 390 6.75 -32.53 22.80
N SER A 391 5.88 -33.51 23.11
CA SER A 391 5.73 -34.19 24.39
C SER A 391 7.05 -34.65 24.98
N ALA A 392 7.98 -35.22 24.19
CA ALA A 392 9.27 -35.68 24.70
C ALA A 392 10.09 -34.55 25.36
N PHE A 393 10.05 -33.35 24.79
CA PHE A 393 10.69 -32.16 25.35
C PHE A 393 10.04 -31.74 26.67
N TYR A 394 8.71 -31.63 26.70
CA TYR A 394 7.99 -31.22 27.91
C TYR A 394 8.08 -32.25 29.04
N ILE A 395 8.05 -33.55 28.71
CA ILE A 395 8.29 -34.64 29.66
C ILE A 395 9.70 -34.50 30.25
N CYS A 396 10.72 -34.27 29.41
CA CYS A 396 12.10 -34.08 29.86
C CYS A 396 12.26 -32.82 30.74
N MET A 397 11.55 -31.75 30.42
CA MET A 397 11.47 -30.54 31.24
C MET A 397 10.85 -30.82 32.62
N SER A 398 9.91 -31.75 32.72
CA SER A 398 9.28 -32.12 34.00
C SER A 398 9.99 -33.24 34.77
N ALA A 399 10.95 -33.96 34.17
CA ALA A 399 11.60 -35.15 34.73
C ALA A 399 12.39 -34.96 36.04
N HIS A 400 12.69 -33.72 36.40
CA HIS A 400 13.33 -33.37 37.69
C HIS A 400 12.30 -33.10 38.81
N LEU A 401 11.01 -33.04 38.46
CA LEU A 401 9.90 -32.90 39.36
C LEU A 401 9.42 -34.30 39.79
N PRO A 402 9.04 -34.50 41.06
CA PRO A 402 8.42 -35.75 41.50
C PRO A 402 7.04 -35.92 40.85
N THR A 403 6.79 -37.10 40.29
CA THR A 403 5.48 -37.49 39.77
C THR A 403 4.51 -37.75 40.92
N ASN A 404 3.21 -37.52 40.71
CA ASN A 404 2.15 -37.62 41.73
C ASN A 404 2.08 -38.99 42.46
N ASP A 405 2.70 -40.04 41.91
CA ASP A 405 2.83 -41.35 42.55
C ASP A 405 4.23 -41.57 43.15
N HIS A 406 4.56 -40.94 44.29
CA HIS A 406 5.69 -41.25 45.20
C HIS A 406 7.06 -41.66 44.60
N GLY A 407 7.31 -41.33 43.33
CA GLY A 407 8.49 -41.72 42.58
C GLY A 407 9.64 -40.75 42.82
N LEU A 408 10.84 -41.29 43.04
CA LEU A 408 12.06 -40.49 42.98
C LEU A 408 12.12 -39.79 41.61
N PRO A 409 12.49 -38.49 41.55
CA PRO A 409 12.59 -37.77 40.28
C PRO A 409 13.59 -38.49 39.37
N THR A 410 13.24 -38.61 38.09
CA THR A 410 14.03 -39.35 37.10
C THR A 410 15.38 -38.69 36.83
N ARG A 411 15.53 -37.40 37.16
CA ARG A 411 16.77 -36.62 37.09
C ARG A 411 16.99 -35.79 38.35
N SER A 412 18.26 -35.57 38.71
CA SER A 412 18.65 -34.77 39.86
C SER A 412 18.67 -33.26 39.61
N SER A 413 18.67 -32.81 38.35
CA SER A 413 18.72 -31.39 37.97
C SER A 413 17.71 -31.04 36.86
N PRO A 414 17.15 -29.81 36.87
CA PRO A 414 16.27 -29.34 35.82
C PRO A 414 17.00 -29.16 34.49
N LEU A 415 16.34 -29.54 33.39
CA LEU A 415 16.70 -29.11 32.04
C LEU A 415 16.42 -27.59 31.94
N LEU A 416 17.37 -26.81 31.40
CA LEU A 416 17.32 -25.33 31.37
C LEU A 416 17.09 -24.71 32.76
N PRO A 417 18.04 -24.85 33.71
CA PRO A 417 17.91 -24.38 35.09
C PRO A 417 17.71 -22.86 35.22
N CYS A 418 18.22 -22.08 34.26
CA CYS A 418 18.21 -20.62 34.30
C CYS A 418 17.02 -19.98 33.57
N LEU A 419 16.07 -20.77 33.04
CA LEU A 419 14.98 -20.28 32.19
C LEU A 419 14.06 -19.31 32.94
N GLN A 420 13.90 -18.10 32.38
CA GLN A 420 13.08 -17.00 32.88
C GLN A 420 11.88 -16.73 31.97
N SER A 421 12.06 -16.78 30.65
CA SER A 421 11.02 -16.53 29.67
C SER A 421 10.88 -17.69 28.70
N PHE A 422 9.65 -18.14 28.51
CA PHE A 422 9.28 -19.10 27.47
C PHE A 422 8.22 -18.47 26.58
N ARG A 423 8.45 -18.46 25.27
CA ARG A 423 7.49 -17.96 24.29
C ARG A 423 7.20 -19.00 23.24
N TRP A 424 5.93 -19.15 22.91
CA TRP A 424 5.47 -20.04 21.85
C TRP A 424 4.59 -19.27 20.88
N TYR A 425 4.89 -19.40 19.60
CA TYR A 425 4.13 -18.85 18.49
C TYR A 425 3.77 -19.99 17.54
N GLY A 426 2.53 -20.08 17.09
CA GLY A 426 2.17 -21.12 16.15
C GLY A 426 0.73 -21.03 15.69
N ASP A 427 0.46 -21.81 14.67
CA ASP A 427 -0.76 -21.89 13.87
C ASP A 427 -1.65 -23.12 14.21
N THR A 428 -1.16 -23.96 15.12
CA THR A 428 -1.78 -25.23 15.51
C THR A 428 -2.41 -25.16 16.90
N SER A 429 -3.11 -26.24 17.30
CA SER A 429 -3.72 -26.33 18.63
C SER A 429 -2.68 -26.21 19.75
N VAL A 430 -2.84 -25.21 20.62
CA VAL A 430 -1.91 -24.97 21.73
C VAL A 430 -1.85 -26.18 22.67
N PRO A 431 -0.65 -26.73 22.95
CA PRO A 431 -0.49 -27.90 23.82
C PRO A 431 -0.53 -27.49 25.31
N TRP A 432 -1.66 -26.97 25.80
CA TRP A 432 -1.81 -26.41 27.15
C TRP A 432 -1.35 -27.36 28.27
N HIS A 433 -1.65 -28.66 28.15
CA HIS A 433 -1.25 -29.68 29.12
C HIS A 433 0.27 -29.77 29.27
N HIS A 434 0.99 -29.60 28.15
CA HIS A 434 2.44 -29.64 28.12
C HIS A 434 3.08 -28.35 28.62
N ILE A 435 2.50 -27.18 28.30
CA ILE A 435 2.93 -25.89 28.83
C ILE A 435 2.79 -25.87 30.36
N ALA A 436 1.74 -26.48 30.91
CA ALA A 436 1.54 -26.63 32.35
C ALA A 436 2.65 -27.44 33.04
N LEU A 437 3.33 -28.35 32.34
CA LEU A 437 4.45 -29.14 32.86
C LEU A 437 5.72 -28.31 33.11
N LEU A 438 5.79 -27.07 32.62
CA LEU A 438 6.88 -26.14 32.93
C LEU A 438 6.83 -25.64 34.38
N LEU A 439 5.66 -25.70 35.01
CA LEU A 439 5.41 -25.19 36.36
C LEU A 439 5.61 -26.29 37.41
N PRO A 440 6.53 -26.12 38.39
CA PRO A 440 6.67 -27.05 39.50
C PRO A 440 5.44 -27.02 40.43
N PRO A 441 5.19 -28.04 41.26
CA PRO A 441 4.22 -27.96 42.37
C PRO A 441 4.62 -26.94 43.45
N ARG A 442 3.65 -26.18 43.99
CA ARG A 442 3.89 -25.05 44.92
C ARG A 442 4.42 -25.47 46.30
N ASP A 443 4.34 -26.75 46.64
CA ASP A 443 4.82 -27.31 47.91
C ASP A 443 6.31 -27.68 47.87
N GLN A 444 6.99 -27.50 46.73
CA GLN A 444 8.39 -27.88 46.55
C GLN A 444 9.38 -26.76 46.88
N SER A 445 10.59 -27.15 47.30
CA SER A 445 11.66 -26.22 47.66
C SER A 445 12.00 -25.24 46.53
N HIS A 446 12.34 -23.99 46.87
CA HIS A 446 12.77 -22.98 45.90
C HIS A 446 13.98 -23.44 45.04
N ALA A 447 14.78 -24.38 45.54
CA ALA A 447 15.94 -24.93 44.82
C ALA A 447 15.59 -25.82 43.62
N SER A 448 14.34 -26.31 43.55
CA SER A 448 13.83 -27.15 42.45
C SER A 448 13.09 -26.36 41.38
N ARG A 449 12.94 -25.03 41.54
CA ARG A 449 12.15 -24.18 40.65
C ARG A 449 13.04 -23.44 39.66
N ARG A 450 12.61 -23.39 38.40
CA ARG A 450 13.16 -22.46 37.41
C ARG A 450 12.74 -21.02 37.75
N PRO A 451 13.58 -20.02 37.48
CA PRO A 451 13.25 -18.61 37.74
C PRO A 451 12.31 -18.01 36.68
N LEU A 452 11.25 -18.73 36.31
CA LEU A 452 10.27 -18.28 35.31
C LEU A 452 9.59 -16.99 35.76
N SER A 453 9.50 -16.02 34.87
CA SER A 453 8.84 -14.73 35.07
C SER A 453 7.86 -14.37 33.93
N LEU A 454 8.00 -15.00 32.76
CA LEU A 454 7.12 -14.79 31.61
C LEU A 454 6.84 -16.10 30.86
N ILE A 455 5.56 -16.40 30.64
CA ILE A 455 5.11 -17.40 29.68
C ILE A 455 4.19 -16.71 28.68
N GLN A 456 4.62 -16.66 27.42
CA GLN A 456 3.86 -16.06 26.34
C GLN A 456 3.43 -17.13 25.35
N VAL A 457 2.17 -17.08 24.93
CA VAL A 457 1.60 -17.97 23.91
C VAL A 457 0.82 -17.11 22.95
N CYS A 458 1.28 -17.02 21.71
CA CYS A 458 0.57 -16.33 20.65
C CYS A 458 0.10 -17.37 19.63
N ASN A 459 -1.20 -17.50 19.43
CA ASN A 459 -1.75 -18.39 18.42
C ASN A 459 -2.23 -17.57 17.22
N CYS A 460 -1.72 -17.89 16.03
CA CYS A 460 -2.08 -17.23 14.78
C CYS A 460 -3.17 -18.05 14.09
N LEU A 461 -4.39 -17.52 14.00
CA LEU A 461 -5.47 -18.18 13.27
C LEU A 461 -5.41 -17.80 11.79
N TYR A 462 -5.43 -18.80 10.90
CA TYR A 462 -5.38 -18.59 9.45
C TYR A 462 -6.70 -18.05 8.88
N SER A 463 -7.81 -18.44 9.48
CA SER A 463 -9.14 -17.92 9.18
C SER A 463 -9.84 -17.62 10.49
N GLN A 464 -10.76 -16.65 10.50
CA GLN A 464 -11.56 -16.46 11.71
C GLN A 464 -12.71 -17.46 11.86
N ASP A 465 -12.88 -18.37 10.89
CA ASP A 465 -13.71 -19.56 11.04
C ASP A 465 -13.03 -20.63 11.91
N ASP A 466 -11.71 -20.51 12.14
CA ASP A 466 -11.01 -21.41 13.06
C ASP A 466 -11.50 -21.16 14.50
N PRO A 467 -11.85 -22.22 15.25
CA PRO A 467 -12.38 -22.07 16.58
C PRO A 467 -11.33 -21.41 17.49
N VAL A 468 -11.68 -20.25 18.06
CA VAL A 468 -10.80 -19.53 19.01
C VAL A 468 -10.37 -20.51 20.12
N PRO A 469 -9.06 -20.80 20.25
CA PRO A 469 -8.56 -21.71 21.25
C PRO A 469 -8.88 -21.19 22.66
N TYR A 470 -9.01 -22.08 23.63
CA TYR A 470 -9.23 -21.69 25.03
C TYR A 470 -8.34 -22.52 25.94
N VAL A 471 -7.99 -21.94 27.08
CA VAL A 471 -7.24 -22.63 28.14
C VAL A 471 -8.22 -23.54 28.90
N PRO A 472 -8.00 -24.87 28.98
CA PRO A 472 -8.85 -25.76 29.76
C PRO A 472 -8.93 -25.35 31.24
N ALA A 473 -10.12 -25.41 31.85
CA ALA A 473 -10.37 -24.89 33.21
C ALA A 473 -9.42 -25.44 34.29
N ALA A 474 -9.04 -26.73 34.19
CA ALA A 474 -8.10 -27.35 35.12
C ALA A 474 -6.69 -26.75 35.03
N ILE A 475 -6.24 -26.41 33.82
CA ILE A 475 -4.94 -25.80 33.54
C ILE A 475 -4.96 -24.32 33.89
N LEU A 476 -6.06 -23.64 33.58
CA LEU A 476 -6.29 -22.25 33.94
C LEU A 476 -6.11 -22.06 35.46
N LYS A 477 -6.71 -22.92 36.27
CA LYS A 477 -6.55 -22.92 37.73
C LYS A 477 -5.09 -23.13 38.18
N GLN A 478 -4.29 -23.85 37.41
CA GLN A 478 -2.86 -24.03 37.70
C GLN A 478 -2.06 -22.76 37.37
N PHE A 479 -2.30 -22.12 36.23
CA PHE A 479 -1.65 -20.86 35.86
C PHE A 479 -1.99 -19.74 36.85
N LEU A 480 -3.24 -19.65 37.28
CA LEU A 480 -3.70 -18.66 38.26
C LEU A 480 -3.02 -18.77 39.62
N GLN A 481 -2.50 -19.95 40.02
CA GLN A 481 -1.76 -20.10 41.27
C GLN A 481 -0.37 -19.43 41.24
N TYR A 482 0.12 -19.09 40.05
CA TYR A 482 1.44 -18.52 39.80
C TYR A 482 1.39 -17.09 39.26
N SER A 483 0.20 -16.46 39.17
CA SER A 483 0.04 -15.13 38.55
C SER A 483 0.77 -13.99 39.26
N ASP A 484 1.09 -14.16 40.56
CA ASP A 484 1.86 -13.18 41.33
C ASP A 484 3.37 -13.25 41.03
N ASP A 485 3.85 -14.43 40.62
CA ASP A 485 5.27 -14.72 40.39
C ASP A 485 5.62 -14.72 38.88
N ILE A 486 4.67 -15.08 38.02
CA ILE A 486 4.84 -15.30 36.58
C ILE A 486 3.79 -14.50 35.81
N LYS A 487 4.25 -13.69 34.85
CA LYS A 487 3.37 -13.02 33.89
C LYS A 487 2.95 -14.01 32.80
N PHE A 488 1.65 -14.13 32.57
CA PHE A 488 1.09 -14.92 31.48
C PHE A 488 0.52 -13.98 30.42
N GLU A 489 1.03 -14.07 29.20
CA GLU A 489 0.57 -13.30 28.05
C GLU A 489 0.06 -14.28 26.99
N PHE A 490 -1.25 -14.52 26.97
CA PHE A 490 -1.85 -15.44 26.01
C PHE A 490 -2.67 -14.62 25.01
N GLU A 491 -2.27 -14.67 23.76
CA GLU A 491 -2.82 -13.84 22.69
C GLU A 491 -3.29 -14.73 21.54
N VAL A 492 -4.43 -14.38 20.94
CA VAL A 492 -4.77 -14.82 19.58
C VAL A 492 -4.53 -13.66 18.64
N GLU A 493 -3.72 -13.90 17.61
CA GLU A 493 -3.60 -13.03 16.46
C GLU A 493 -4.47 -13.59 15.34
N PHE A 494 -5.40 -12.78 14.84
CA PHE A 494 -6.18 -13.15 13.67
C PHE A 494 -5.37 -12.76 12.43
N TYR A 495 -5.35 -13.63 11.41
CA TYR A 495 -4.76 -13.27 10.13
C TYR A 495 -5.32 -11.90 9.72
N GLU A 496 -4.45 -11.06 9.17
CA GLU A 496 -4.78 -9.82 8.46
C GLU A 496 -4.84 -8.48 9.24
N GLY A 497 -4.41 -8.47 10.50
CA GLY A 497 -4.17 -7.22 11.24
C GLY A 497 -5.39 -6.68 12.00
N GLN A 498 -6.38 -7.55 12.29
CA GLN A 498 -7.57 -7.32 13.12
C GLN A 498 -7.28 -6.95 14.57
N GLY A 499 -6.01 -7.03 14.98
CA GLY A 499 -5.58 -6.89 16.36
C GLY A 499 -5.42 -8.23 17.05
N THR A 500 -4.94 -8.17 18.28
CA THR A 500 -4.66 -9.32 19.14
C THR A 500 -5.69 -9.36 20.28
N GLU A 501 -6.28 -10.52 20.55
CA GLU A 501 -7.20 -10.72 21.68
C GLU A 501 -6.53 -11.49 22.83
N ASP A 502 -6.88 -11.16 24.08
CA ASP A 502 -6.37 -11.84 25.28
C ASP A 502 -7.12 -13.16 25.53
N LEU A 503 -6.43 -14.28 25.25
CA LEU A 503 -6.92 -15.65 25.45
C LEU A 503 -7.22 -15.97 26.90
N MET A 504 -6.49 -15.38 27.85
CA MET A 504 -6.70 -15.58 29.27
C MET A 504 -8.04 -14.94 29.67
N ALA A 505 -8.31 -13.72 29.20
CA ALA A 505 -9.58 -13.03 29.43
C ALA A 505 -10.77 -13.78 28.80
N LEU A 506 -10.64 -14.24 27.56
CA LEU A 506 -11.67 -15.02 26.86
C LEU A 506 -11.93 -16.38 27.54
N SER A 507 -10.87 -17.06 28.01
CA SER A 507 -11.00 -18.33 28.72
C SER A 507 -11.70 -18.15 30.07
N LEU A 508 -11.39 -17.07 30.80
CA LEU A 508 -12.05 -16.74 32.07
C LEU A 508 -13.56 -16.45 31.91
N GLN A 509 -13.96 -15.81 30.81
CA GLN A 509 -15.38 -15.58 30.49
C GLN A 509 -16.16 -16.89 30.24
N ARG A 510 -15.49 -17.96 29.82
CA ARG A 510 -16.08 -19.27 29.52
C ARG A 510 -16.07 -20.25 30.69
N THR A 511 -15.41 -19.94 31.81
CA THR A 511 -15.26 -20.84 32.97
C THR A 511 -16.26 -20.56 34.11
N ASP A 512 -16.61 -21.61 34.87
CA ASP A 512 -17.58 -21.57 35.98
C ASP A 512 -17.24 -20.57 37.11
N PHE A 513 -18.30 -20.08 37.77
CA PHE A 513 -18.30 -19.05 38.82
C PHE A 513 -17.30 -19.31 39.98
N ASP A 514 -17.05 -20.56 40.34
CA ASP A 514 -16.13 -20.94 41.43
C ASP A 514 -14.66 -20.60 41.14
N ILE A 515 -14.22 -20.63 39.87
CA ILE A 515 -12.85 -20.28 39.48
C ILE A 515 -12.66 -18.75 39.53
N VAL A 516 -13.68 -17.99 39.12
CA VAL A 516 -13.71 -16.52 39.15
C VAL A 516 -13.69 -15.99 40.59
N CYS A 517 -14.40 -16.65 41.52
CA CYS A 517 -14.33 -16.32 42.95
C CYS A 517 -12.94 -16.61 43.55
N THR A 518 -12.25 -17.65 43.10
CA THR A 518 -10.88 -17.96 43.54
C THR A 518 -9.89 -16.87 43.07
N PHE A 519 -10.10 -16.28 41.89
CA PHE A 519 -9.30 -15.19 41.33
C PHE A 519 -9.45 -13.87 42.12
N LEU A 520 -10.68 -13.52 42.52
CA LEU A 520 -10.96 -12.31 43.31
C LEU A 520 -10.42 -12.35 44.75
N VAL A 521 -10.13 -13.55 45.29
CA VAL A 521 -9.61 -13.72 46.65
C VAL A 521 -8.06 -13.68 46.69
N ILE A 522 -7.38 -13.90 45.56
CA ILE A 522 -5.92 -14.13 45.54
C ILE A 522 -5.12 -12.89 45.07
N THR A 523 -5.66 -11.98 44.27
CA THR A 523 -4.86 -10.86 43.70
C THR A 523 -5.10 -9.50 44.39
N PRO A 524 -4.08 -8.86 45.00
CA PRO A 524 -4.09 -7.43 45.29
C PRO A 524 -3.46 -6.63 44.13
N SER A 525 -4.28 -5.82 43.46
CA SER A 525 -3.94 -4.65 42.63
C SER A 525 -2.79 -4.76 41.61
N SER A 526 -3.13 -4.90 40.33
CA SER A 526 -2.56 -4.07 39.23
C SER A 526 -3.05 -4.47 37.82
N VAL A 527 -3.82 -5.53 37.66
CA VAL A 527 -4.38 -5.94 36.35
C VAL A 527 -5.89 -5.93 36.43
N LEU A 528 -6.55 -4.86 35.95
CA LEU A 528 -7.95 -4.75 35.46
C LEU A 528 -8.64 -3.41 35.83
N PRO A 529 -8.73 -2.44 34.89
CA PRO A 529 -9.70 -1.35 35.00
C PRO A 529 -11.02 -1.63 34.27
N HIS A 530 -11.11 -2.64 33.39
CA HIS A 530 -12.21 -2.70 32.39
C HIS A 530 -13.11 -3.94 32.40
N VAL A 531 -12.76 -5.07 33.02
CA VAL A 531 -13.58 -6.31 32.94
C VAL A 531 -14.45 -6.55 34.19
N VAL A 532 -14.00 -6.11 35.37
CA VAL A 532 -14.70 -6.34 36.65
C VAL A 532 -16.06 -5.60 36.76
N PRO A 533 -16.23 -4.36 36.24
CA PRO A 533 -17.52 -3.68 36.35
C PRO A 533 -18.60 -4.33 35.47
N ALA A 534 -18.25 -4.80 34.27
CA ALA A 534 -19.24 -5.34 33.32
C ALA A 534 -19.79 -6.71 33.76
N PHE A 535 -18.94 -7.58 34.33
CA PHE A 535 -19.33 -8.92 34.76
C PHE A 535 -20.23 -8.90 36.00
N LEU A 536 -19.94 -8.04 36.98
CA LEU A 536 -20.78 -7.86 38.18
C LEU A 536 -22.11 -7.18 37.85
N ILE A 537 -22.15 -6.30 36.85
CA ILE A 537 -23.38 -5.63 36.40
C ILE A 537 -24.26 -6.58 35.58
N SER A 538 -23.69 -7.40 34.68
CA SER A 538 -24.46 -8.38 33.89
C SER A 538 -25.04 -9.49 34.76
N PHE A 539 -24.25 -10.05 35.69
CA PHE A 539 -24.71 -11.15 36.54
C PHE A 539 -25.74 -10.69 37.60
N ALA A 540 -25.63 -9.43 38.08
CA ALA A 540 -26.64 -8.83 38.97
C ALA A 540 -27.96 -8.52 38.25
N MET A 541 -27.94 -8.33 36.93
CA MET A 541 -29.14 -8.10 36.13
C MET A 541 -29.86 -9.39 35.71
N ASP A 542 -29.13 -10.50 35.55
CA ASP A 542 -29.73 -11.75 35.05
C ASP A 542 -30.35 -12.66 36.13
N ASN A 543 -29.91 -12.60 37.40
CA ASN A 543 -30.30 -13.61 38.39
C ASN A 543 -31.21 -13.14 39.55
N GLY A 544 -31.79 -11.93 39.49
CA GLY A 544 -33.04 -11.57 40.18
C GLY A 544 -33.19 -11.86 41.69
N GLN A 545 -32.14 -12.21 42.43
CA GLN A 545 -32.17 -12.50 43.86
C GLN A 545 -30.80 -12.20 44.48
N CYS A 546 -30.73 -11.16 45.31
CA CYS A 546 -30.14 -11.23 46.65
C CYS A 546 -30.23 -9.88 47.35
N THR A 547 -31.28 -9.73 48.14
CA THR A 547 -31.25 -8.91 49.35
C THR A 547 -30.20 -9.47 50.31
N SER A 548 -29.45 -8.57 50.95
CA SER A 548 -28.48 -8.75 52.05
C SER A 548 -27.10 -9.36 51.73
N LEU A 549 -26.09 -8.50 51.54
CA LEU A 549 -24.93 -8.41 52.45
C LEU A 549 -24.15 -7.09 52.21
N PRO A 550 -23.59 -6.45 53.26
CA PRO A 550 -23.49 -4.98 53.31
C PRO A 550 -22.05 -4.41 53.51
N LEU A 551 -21.89 -3.14 53.12
CA LEU A 551 -21.20 -2.08 53.89
C LEU A 551 -19.66 -2.09 54.12
N LEU A 552 -18.80 -2.50 53.16
CA LEU A 552 -17.35 -2.23 53.32
C LEU A 552 -16.57 -1.63 52.14
N PHE A 553 -17.17 -1.42 50.96
CA PHE A 553 -16.43 -0.88 49.79
C PHE A 553 -16.82 0.53 49.33
N LEU A 554 -17.75 1.21 50.03
CA LEU A 554 -18.28 2.52 49.63
C LEU A 554 -17.73 3.72 50.42
N SER A 555 -16.63 3.55 51.18
CA SER A 555 -16.07 4.62 52.02
C SER A 555 -14.86 5.37 51.45
N TYR A 556 -14.42 5.11 50.20
CA TYR A 556 -13.20 5.75 49.67
C TYR A 556 -13.39 6.76 48.53
N TRP A 557 -14.61 7.06 48.08
CA TRP A 557 -14.84 7.96 46.93
C TRP A 557 -15.96 8.99 47.12
N THR A 558 -16.00 9.61 48.31
CA THR A 558 -16.81 10.82 48.55
C THR A 558 -15.97 11.89 49.23
N PHE A 559 -15.14 12.58 48.46
CA PHE A 559 -14.70 13.94 48.76
C PHE A 559 -14.43 14.67 47.44
N PHE A 560 -15.16 15.77 47.23
CA PHE A 560 -15.13 16.74 46.12
C PHE A 560 -16.32 16.73 45.13
N PHE A 561 -17.14 17.77 45.35
CA PHE A 561 -18.10 18.44 44.48
C PHE A 561 -19.58 18.00 44.49
N THR A 562 -20.24 18.56 45.50
CA THR A 562 -21.65 18.94 45.60
C THR A 562 -22.16 19.77 44.41
N ALA A 563 -23.30 19.35 43.84
CA ALA A 563 -24.30 20.23 43.20
C ALA A 563 -25.09 20.99 44.29
N PRO A 564 -25.85 22.07 43.97
CA PRO A 564 -27.22 21.93 43.40
C PRO A 564 -27.58 23.07 42.39
N SER A 565 -28.69 23.16 41.65
CA SER A 565 -29.65 22.26 41.00
C SER A 565 -30.81 23.14 40.42
N ARG A 566 -31.36 22.83 39.23
CA ARG A 566 -32.76 23.09 38.74
C ARG A 566 -33.17 24.58 38.48
N GLN A 567 -33.96 24.96 37.47
CA GLN A 567 -35.06 24.28 36.76
C GLN A 567 -35.49 25.02 35.44
N ALA A 568 -35.79 24.24 34.39
CA ALA A 568 -36.77 24.37 33.28
C ALA A 568 -36.95 25.66 32.43
N VAL A 569 -36.89 25.51 31.08
CA VAL A 569 -38.00 25.65 30.07
C VAL A 569 -37.39 25.65 28.64
N SER A 570 -37.90 24.79 27.74
CA SER A 570 -37.64 24.75 26.28
C SER A 570 -38.63 25.65 25.50
N PRO A 571 -38.63 25.75 24.15
CA PRO A 571 -37.55 25.87 23.13
C PRO A 571 -37.82 27.07 22.14
N MET A 572 -36.88 27.41 21.26
CA MET A 572 -37.15 27.66 19.81
C MET A 572 -35.91 28.10 18.99
N ASN A 573 -35.79 27.45 17.83
CA ASN A 573 -35.34 27.94 16.52
C ASN A 573 -33.85 28.12 16.16
N THR A 574 -33.39 27.10 15.40
CA THR A 574 -32.92 27.16 13.99
C THR A 574 -31.89 28.21 13.56
N GLY A 575 -30.79 27.72 12.97
CA GLY A 575 -29.92 28.46 12.04
C GLY A 575 -28.55 27.79 11.95
N SER A 576 -28.36 26.80 11.06
CA SER A 576 -27.66 26.98 9.78
C SER A 576 -26.28 27.65 9.88
N SER A 577 -25.23 26.84 9.84
CA SER A 577 -23.88 27.29 9.48
C SER A 577 -23.29 26.35 8.43
N SER A 578 -23.27 26.83 7.20
CA SER A 578 -22.30 26.42 6.19
C SER A 578 -20.97 27.09 6.47
N CYS A 579 -19.90 26.48 5.95
CA CYS A 579 -18.60 27.02 5.54
C CYS A 579 -17.43 26.38 6.28
N ASN A 580 -16.49 25.77 5.55
CA ASN A 580 -15.25 26.47 5.21
C ASN A 580 -14.26 25.58 4.43
N CYS A 581 -13.92 26.01 3.23
CA CYS A 581 -12.59 25.85 2.67
C CYS A 581 -12.23 27.16 1.98
N GLN A 582 -11.55 28.04 2.71
CA GLN A 582 -10.63 29.03 2.15
C GLN A 582 -9.47 29.16 3.13
N ASN A 583 -8.44 28.36 2.86
CA ASN A 583 -7.08 28.62 3.31
C ASN A 583 -6.62 29.94 2.69
N ASN A 584 -6.84 31.03 3.41
CA ASN A 584 -5.99 32.20 3.39
C ASN A 584 -5.81 32.65 4.83
N SER A 585 -4.90 31.98 5.54
CA SER A 585 -4.41 32.47 6.82
C SER A 585 -3.51 33.68 6.56
N SER A 586 -4.09 34.83 6.25
CA SER A 586 -3.49 36.09 6.67
C SER A 586 -3.42 36.01 8.19
N SER A 587 -2.22 35.85 8.74
CA SER A 587 -1.99 35.64 10.15
C SER A 587 -2.69 36.72 10.99
N ASN A 588 -3.84 36.40 11.59
CA ASN A 588 -4.41 37.17 12.69
C ASN A 588 -3.45 36.97 13.88
N LYS A 589 -2.36 37.74 13.91
CA LYS A 589 -1.45 37.77 15.05
C LYS A 589 -2.13 38.59 16.13
N GLU A 590 -2.75 37.93 17.09
CA GLU A 590 -3.21 38.62 18.29
C GLU A 590 -2.02 39.38 18.92
N PRO A 591 -2.20 40.68 19.22
CA PRO A 591 -1.15 41.48 19.84
C PRO A 591 -0.82 40.97 21.24
N ARG A 592 0.48 40.86 21.56
CA ARG A 592 0.95 40.27 22.83
C ARG A 592 0.58 41.14 24.03
N ARG A 593 -0.41 40.73 24.81
CA ARG A 593 -0.69 41.32 26.13
C ARG A 593 0.11 40.63 27.23
N LEU A 594 0.87 41.42 27.99
CA LEU A 594 1.60 40.97 29.18
C LEU A 594 1.21 41.73 30.46
N CYS A 595 0.30 42.71 30.37
CA CYS A 595 -0.28 43.39 31.54
C CYS A 595 -1.34 42.46 32.16
N GLN A 596 -1.14 42.05 33.42
CA GLN A 596 -2.00 41.06 34.10
C GLN A 596 -3.08 41.69 35.01
N SER A 597 -3.19 43.01 35.11
CA SER A 597 -4.28 43.69 35.82
C SER A 597 -4.75 44.96 35.11
N VAL A 598 -5.99 45.35 35.39
CA VAL A 598 -6.64 46.57 34.86
C VAL A 598 -5.97 47.84 35.41
N ASP A 599 -5.36 47.76 36.61
CA ASP A 599 -4.73 48.88 37.28
C ASP A 599 -3.26 49.15 36.85
N ASP A 600 -2.62 48.21 36.12
CA ASP A 600 -1.24 48.31 35.58
C ASP A 600 -1.20 48.22 34.04
N CYS A 601 -2.26 48.65 33.36
CA CYS A 601 -2.33 48.65 31.91
C CYS A 601 -1.46 49.77 31.32
N CYS A 602 -0.46 49.44 30.47
CA CYS A 602 0.35 50.46 29.82
C CYS A 602 -0.52 51.31 28.86
N SER A 603 -0.10 52.55 28.59
CA SER A 603 -0.88 53.51 27.79
C SER A 603 -1.22 53.01 26.38
N VAL A 604 -0.46 52.06 25.83
CA VAL A 604 -0.68 51.45 24.52
C VAL A 604 -1.74 50.34 24.60
N CYS A 605 -1.72 49.50 25.64
CA CYS A 605 -2.73 48.46 25.86
C CYS A 605 -4.13 49.06 26.11
N ALA A 606 -4.22 50.15 26.88
CA ALA A 606 -5.48 50.87 27.11
C ALA A 606 -6.06 51.48 25.82
N LYS A 607 -5.21 52.07 24.98
CA LYS A 607 -5.62 52.57 23.66
C LYS A 607 -6.08 51.45 22.72
N LEU A 608 -5.42 50.30 22.77
CA LEU A 608 -5.80 49.13 21.97
C LEU A 608 -7.14 48.53 22.43
N GLU A 609 -7.47 48.56 23.72
CA GLU A 609 -8.80 48.17 24.22
C GLU A 609 -9.91 49.05 23.68
N VAL A 610 -9.75 50.36 23.80
CA VAL A 610 -10.72 51.33 23.28
C VAL A 610 -10.89 51.14 21.77
N LEU A 611 -9.80 50.90 21.04
CA LEU A 611 -9.85 50.65 19.60
C LEU A 611 -10.51 49.32 19.24
N ASN A 612 -10.24 48.24 19.98
CA ASN A 612 -10.87 46.93 19.77
C ASN A 612 -12.37 46.97 20.06
N SER A 613 -12.81 47.68 21.12
CA SER A 613 -14.23 47.90 21.38
C SER A 613 -14.89 48.65 20.22
N ARG A 614 -14.23 49.68 19.69
CA ARG A 614 -14.73 50.44 18.53
C ARG A 614 -14.78 49.61 17.24
N ILE A 615 -13.80 48.75 17.02
CA ILE A 615 -13.81 47.76 15.91
C ILE A 615 -14.95 46.77 16.10
N SER A 616 -15.19 46.30 17.33
CA SER A 616 -16.28 45.37 17.63
C SER A 616 -17.64 46.00 17.35
N GLU A 617 -17.87 47.23 17.82
CA GLU A 617 -19.09 48.00 17.56
C GLU A 617 -19.32 48.22 16.05
N LEU A 618 -18.26 48.59 15.32
CA LEU A 618 -18.33 48.74 13.86
C LEU A 618 -18.57 47.43 13.13
N LYS A 619 -18.04 46.30 13.61
CA LYS A 619 -18.34 44.97 13.07
C LYS A 619 -19.80 44.60 13.29
N THR A 620 -20.34 44.81 14.49
CA THR A 620 -21.77 44.57 14.76
C THR A 620 -22.65 45.44 13.87
N ALA A 621 -22.35 46.74 13.74
CA ALA A 621 -23.08 47.63 12.85
C ALA A 621 -22.95 47.25 11.36
N LEU A 622 -21.81 46.68 10.95
CA LEU A 622 -21.60 46.15 9.60
C LEU A 622 -22.39 44.86 9.38
N GLU A 623 -22.43 43.94 10.34
CA GLU A 623 -23.25 42.73 10.30
C GLU A 623 -24.74 43.05 10.21
N GLU A 624 -25.22 44.02 10.99
CA GLU A 624 -26.59 44.55 10.89
C GLU A 624 -26.86 45.14 9.49
N SER A 625 -25.94 45.94 8.97
CA SER A 625 -26.08 46.53 7.62
C SER A 625 -25.99 45.47 6.51
N LEU A 626 -25.19 44.41 6.68
CA LEU A 626 -25.11 43.27 5.77
C LEU A 626 -26.39 42.43 5.81
N HIS A 627 -26.97 42.22 6.98
CA HIS A 627 -28.26 41.56 7.14
C HIS A 627 -29.39 42.37 6.49
N GLU A 628 -29.37 43.70 6.69
CA GLU A 628 -30.29 44.63 6.02
C GLU A 628 -30.12 44.56 4.48
N ARG A 629 -28.87 44.50 3.99
CA ARG A 629 -28.56 44.32 2.57
C ARG A 629 -29.05 42.97 2.04
N ASP A 630 -28.87 41.87 2.75
CA ASP A 630 -29.32 40.54 2.32
C ASP A 630 -30.86 40.45 2.28
N GLY A 631 -31.53 41.14 3.21
CA GLY A 631 -32.97 41.38 3.18
C GLY A 631 -33.41 42.17 1.95
N LEU A 632 -32.74 43.28 1.64
CA LEU A 632 -33.01 44.06 0.43
C LEU A 632 -32.60 43.34 -0.86
N ARG A 633 -31.57 42.49 -0.83
CA ARG A 633 -31.12 41.68 -1.97
C ARG A 633 -32.13 40.61 -2.31
N SER A 634 -32.78 40.03 -1.29
CA SER A 634 -33.92 39.13 -1.50
C SER A 634 -35.10 39.87 -2.15
N GLN A 635 -35.37 41.12 -1.73
CA GLN A 635 -36.39 41.97 -2.37
C GLN A 635 -36.00 42.40 -3.80
N LEU A 636 -34.72 42.68 -4.04
CA LEU A 636 -34.17 43.03 -5.35
C LEU A 636 -34.22 41.86 -6.32
N ASN A 637 -33.85 40.65 -5.90
CA ASN A 637 -33.96 39.44 -6.74
C ASN A 637 -35.42 39.14 -7.12
N ASN A 638 -36.39 39.51 -6.26
CA ASN A 638 -37.81 39.44 -6.59
C ASN A 638 -38.25 40.53 -7.59
N ALA A 639 -37.65 41.72 -7.53
CA ALA A 639 -37.93 42.85 -8.44
C ALA A 639 -37.17 42.79 -9.78
N HIS A 640 -36.00 42.13 -9.80
CA HIS A 640 -35.09 42.00 -10.93
C HIS A 640 -34.65 40.53 -11.10
N PRO A 641 -35.41 39.73 -11.86
CA PRO A 641 -35.10 38.32 -12.08
C PRO A 641 -33.74 38.16 -12.81
N SER A 642 -32.84 37.32 -12.27
CA SER A 642 -31.55 36.97 -12.90
C SER A 642 -31.76 36.27 -14.25
N ILE A 643 -30.69 36.03 -15.02
CA ILE A 643 -30.82 35.30 -16.29
C ILE A 643 -31.43 33.91 -16.08
N VAL A 644 -31.13 33.23 -14.96
CA VAL A 644 -31.72 31.93 -14.61
C VAL A 644 -33.19 32.07 -14.20
N ASP A 645 -33.59 33.23 -13.66
CA ASP A 645 -35.00 33.51 -13.34
C ASP A 645 -35.82 33.92 -14.58
N ARG A 646 -35.14 34.35 -15.66
CA ARG A 646 -35.74 34.65 -16.97
C ARG A 646 -35.64 33.48 -17.95
N MET A 647 -34.78 32.51 -17.67
CA MET A 647 -34.62 31.31 -18.48
C MET A 647 -35.77 30.35 -18.20
N PRO A 648 -36.37 29.78 -19.26
CA PRO A 648 -37.21 28.61 -19.11
C PRO A 648 -36.47 27.51 -18.34
N LEU A 649 -37.19 26.74 -17.53
CA LEU A 649 -36.64 25.66 -16.71
C LEU A 649 -35.87 24.64 -17.57
N GLU A 650 -36.29 24.47 -18.82
CA GLU A 650 -35.69 23.62 -19.84
C GLU A 650 -34.26 24.06 -20.17
N VAL A 651 -34.04 25.37 -20.32
CA VAL A 651 -32.70 25.91 -20.63
C VAL A 651 -31.78 25.81 -19.41
N ALA A 652 -32.30 26.16 -18.23
CA ALA A 652 -31.55 25.99 -16.99
C ALA A 652 -31.19 24.51 -16.73
N SER A 653 -32.07 23.58 -17.09
CA SER A 653 -31.80 22.14 -16.97
C SER A 653 -30.68 21.66 -17.88
N ILE A 654 -30.61 22.14 -19.12
CA ILE A 654 -29.53 21.77 -20.06
C ILE A 654 -28.18 22.26 -19.54
N VAL A 655 -28.13 23.48 -18.99
CA VAL A 655 -26.91 24.04 -18.41
C VAL A 655 -26.45 23.22 -17.19
N PHE A 656 -27.38 22.84 -16.32
CA PHE A 656 -27.06 22.04 -15.13
C PHE A 656 -26.63 20.62 -15.50
N ASP A 657 -27.24 20.02 -16.52
CA ASP A 657 -26.88 18.69 -17.03
C ASP A 657 -25.47 18.69 -17.65
N PHE A 658 -25.14 19.72 -18.42
CA PHE A 658 -23.79 19.89 -18.96
C PHE A 658 -22.73 20.11 -17.85
N PHE A 659 -23.10 20.78 -16.76
CA PHE A 659 -22.21 20.92 -15.60
C PHE A 659 -21.98 19.58 -14.89
N ALA A 660 -23.05 18.84 -14.57
CA ALA A 660 -22.96 17.58 -13.83
C ALA A 660 -22.26 16.47 -14.62
N THR A 661 -22.32 16.49 -15.96
CA THR A 661 -21.58 15.54 -16.82
C THR A 661 -20.06 15.80 -16.84
N GLY A 662 -19.59 16.96 -16.33
CA GLY A 662 -18.20 17.41 -16.33
C GLY A 662 -17.30 16.95 -15.16
N ARG A 663 -17.78 16.07 -14.27
CA ARG A 663 -17.13 15.52 -13.04
C ARG A 663 -17.44 16.22 -11.70
N ASP A 664 -18.30 17.22 -11.66
CA ASP A 664 -18.70 17.88 -10.41
C ASP A 664 -20.04 17.34 -9.85
N SER A 665 -20.12 17.20 -8.52
CA SER A 665 -21.33 16.69 -7.85
C SER A 665 -22.53 17.64 -8.01
N PRO A 666 -23.75 17.14 -8.33
CA PRO A 666 -24.99 17.93 -8.36
C PRO A 666 -25.27 18.71 -7.07
N LEU A 667 -24.69 18.29 -5.94
CA LEU A 667 -24.79 19.00 -4.66
C LEU A 667 -24.23 20.42 -4.72
N VAL A 668 -23.23 20.67 -5.58
CA VAL A 668 -22.63 22.00 -5.77
C VAL A 668 -23.66 22.99 -6.30
N LEU A 669 -24.53 22.56 -7.23
CA LEU A 669 -25.62 23.41 -7.76
C LEU A 669 -26.63 23.79 -6.66
N GLY A 670 -26.86 22.89 -5.71
CA GLY A 670 -27.72 23.12 -4.54
C GLY A 670 -27.13 24.07 -3.49
N ALA A 671 -25.83 24.32 -3.52
CA ALA A 671 -25.15 25.22 -2.59
C ALA A 671 -25.23 26.70 -2.99
N VAL A 672 -25.59 27.02 -4.24
CA VAL A 672 -25.56 28.40 -4.79
C VAL A 672 -26.69 29.28 -4.26
N CYS A 673 -27.95 28.88 -4.45
CA CYS A 673 -29.12 29.60 -3.91
C CYS A 673 -30.35 28.68 -3.78
N GLN A 674 -31.39 29.13 -3.08
CA GLN A 674 -32.61 28.34 -2.87
C GLN A 674 -33.35 28.00 -4.18
N ARG A 675 -33.29 28.85 -5.20
CA ARG A 675 -33.91 28.60 -6.51
C ARG A 675 -33.13 27.55 -7.30
N TRP A 676 -31.80 27.66 -7.34
CA TRP A 676 -30.93 26.67 -7.99
C TRP A 676 -31.04 25.31 -7.33
N ARG A 677 -31.11 25.27 -5.99
CA ARG A 677 -31.42 24.05 -5.26
C ARG A 677 -32.75 23.45 -5.68
N ARG A 678 -33.82 24.26 -5.75
CA ARG A 678 -35.14 23.81 -6.24
C ARG A 678 -35.07 23.27 -7.67
N ILE A 679 -34.33 23.94 -8.56
CA ILE A 679 -34.16 23.54 -9.96
C ILE A 679 -33.37 22.22 -10.05
N ALA A 680 -32.16 22.16 -9.48
CA ALA A 680 -31.31 20.97 -9.48
C ALA A 680 -32.01 19.75 -8.85
N TRP A 681 -32.75 19.97 -7.76
CA TRP A 681 -33.52 18.90 -7.10
C TRP A 681 -34.75 18.44 -7.88
N SER A 682 -35.23 19.25 -8.82
CA SER A 682 -36.37 18.92 -9.69
C SER A 682 -35.97 18.25 -11.01
N ILE A 683 -34.67 18.13 -11.31
CA ILE A 683 -34.16 17.56 -12.56
C ILE A 683 -33.62 16.14 -12.28
N PRO A 684 -34.37 15.07 -12.60
CA PRO A 684 -33.97 13.72 -12.22
C PRO A 684 -32.70 13.23 -12.94
N GLN A 685 -32.41 13.78 -14.12
CA GLN A 685 -31.24 13.43 -14.94
C GLN A 685 -29.92 13.67 -14.19
N LEU A 686 -29.85 14.71 -13.36
CA LEU A 686 -28.66 15.03 -12.56
C LEU A 686 -28.33 13.97 -11.51
N TRP A 687 -29.32 13.15 -11.11
CA TRP A 687 -29.21 12.20 -10.00
C TRP A 687 -29.11 10.74 -10.48
N MET A 688 -28.97 10.51 -11.79
CA MET A 688 -28.89 9.14 -12.36
C MET A 688 -27.61 8.41 -11.97
N ALA A 689 -26.50 9.12 -11.74
CA ALA A 689 -25.23 8.55 -11.32
C ALA A 689 -25.06 8.70 -9.81
N PHE A 690 -24.83 7.60 -9.12
CA PHE A 690 -24.57 7.56 -7.69
C PHE A 690 -23.24 6.84 -7.43
N GLU A 691 -22.28 7.56 -6.87
CA GLU A 691 -21.01 7.01 -6.44
C GLU A 691 -20.84 7.19 -4.94
N LEU A 692 -20.57 6.10 -4.24
CA LEU A 692 -20.28 6.12 -2.80
C LEU A 692 -18.99 5.36 -2.50
N ARG A 693 -18.03 6.07 -1.92
CA ARG A 693 -16.80 5.49 -1.37
C ARG A 693 -16.90 5.44 0.15
N ILE A 694 -16.67 4.26 0.70
CA ILE A 694 -16.71 3.97 2.12
C ILE A 694 -15.26 3.78 2.57
N GLU A 695 -14.81 4.67 3.45
CA GLU A 695 -13.48 4.67 4.06
C GLU A 695 -13.71 4.47 5.58
N GLY A 696 -13.15 3.42 6.17
CA GLY A 696 -13.32 3.12 7.60
C GLY A 696 -14.57 2.30 7.96
N GLU A 697 -14.81 2.13 9.27
CA GLU A 697 -15.77 1.18 9.84
C GLU A 697 -17.22 1.70 9.95
N GLU A 698 -17.46 3.01 9.86
CA GLU A 698 -18.78 3.58 10.14
C GLU A 698 -19.41 4.28 8.93
N VAL A 699 -20.50 3.69 8.41
CA VAL A 699 -21.45 4.45 7.58
C VAL A 699 -22.49 5.07 8.50
N THR A 700 -22.37 6.39 8.67
CA THR A 700 -23.34 7.16 9.45
C THR A 700 -24.73 7.07 8.84
N GLU A 701 -25.77 7.11 9.68
CA GLU A 701 -27.19 7.16 9.25
C GLU A 701 -27.44 8.28 8.22
N ASN A 702 -26.70 9.39 8.35
CA ASN A 702 -26.71 10.50 7.39
C ASN A 702 -26.29 10.09 5.96
N ARG A 703 -25.34 9.18 5.80
CA ARG A 703 -24.91 8.68 4.49
C ARG A 703 -25.96 7.77 3.86
N VAL A 704 -26.62 6.93 4.65
CA VAL A 704 -27.74 6.10 4.17
C VAL A 704 -28.91 6.99 3.76
N GLN A 705 -29.23 8.02 4.56
CA GLN A 705 -30.27 8.98 4.22
C GLN A 705 -29.92 9.79 2.96
N LEU A 706 -28.65 10.18 2.78
CA LEU A 706 -28.19 10.84 1.56
C LEU A 706 -28.36 9.94 0.34
N ALA A 707 -28.00 8.66 0.44
CA ALA A 707 -28.20 7.68 -0.64
C ALA A 707 -29.69 7.54 -0.98
N LYS A 708 -30.55 7.48 0.05
CA LYS A 708 -32.01 7.39 -0.12
C LYS A 708 -32.58 8.60 -0.84
N ASP A 709 -32.19 9.80 -0.42
CA ASP A 709 -32.62 11.04 -1.05
C ASP A 709 -32.10 11.16 -2.49
N TRP A 710 -30.86 10.73 -2.74
CA TRP A 710 -30.25 10.74 -4.07
C TRP A 710 -31.00 9.82 -5.03
N LEU A 711 -31.23 8.57 -4.63
CA LEU A 711 -31.94 7.58 -5.44
C LEU A 711 -33.40 8.01 -5.66
N ALA A 712 -34.05 8.62 -4.68
CA ALA A 712 -35.41 9.15 -4.85
C ALA A 712 -35.46 10.30 -5.89
N ARG A 713 -34.47 11.20 -5.89
CA ARG A 713 -34.42 12.35 -6.83
C ARG A 713 -34.23 11.94 -8.29
N SER A 714 -33.62 10.78 -8.53
CA SER A 714 -33.44 10.22 -9.88
C SER A 714 -34.75 9.84 -10.60
N GLY A 715 -35.89 9.88 -9.89
CA GLY A 715 -37.22 9.70 -10.48
C GLY A 715 -37.45 8.28 -10.99
N GLY A 716 -37.79 8.11 -12.27
CA GLY A 716 -37.95 6.81 -12.93
C GLY A 716 -36.84 6.47 -13.93
N LEU A 717 -35.75 7.23 -13.95
CA LEU A 717 -34.68 7.12 -14.96
C LEU A 717 -33.72 5.94 -14.70
N PRO A 718 -32.98 5.46 -15.71
CA PRO A 718 -31.94 4.44 -15.52
C PRO A 718 -30.85 4.91 -14.55
N LEU A 719 -30.39 4.00 -13.69
CA LEU A 719 -29.40 4.28 -12.64
C LEU A 719 -28.01 3.72 -12.97
N PHE A 720 -26.99 4.51 -12.64
CA PHE A 720 -25.57 4.15 -12.71
C PHE A 720 -24.99 4.18 -11.29
N ILE A 721 -24.94 3.02 -10.64
CA ILE A 721 -24.53 2.90 -9.23
C ILE A 721 -23.10 2.36 -9.17
N SER A 722 -22.24 3.08 -8.45
CA SER A 722 -20.88 2.65 -8.11
C SER A 722 -20.68 2.66 -6.59
N LEU A 723 -20.47 1.49 -6.00
CA LEU A 723 -20.20 1.35 -4.56
C LEU A 723 -18.79 0.80 -4.37
N HIS A 724 -18.01 1.44 -3.51
CA HIS A 724 -16.63 1.06 -3.27
C HIS A 724 -16.34 1.08 -1.77
N VAL A 725 -16.04 -0.08 -1.20
CA VAL A 725 -15.51 -0.20 0.16
C VAL A 725 -13.99 -0.29 0.05
N GLN A 726 -13.27 0.68 0.61
CA GLN A 726 -11.81 0.71 0.50
C GLN A 726 -11.17 -0.35 1.41
N HIS A 727 -10.12 -0.98 0.88
CA HIS A 727 -9.33 -2.03 1.52
C HIS A 727 -8.76 -1.56 2.86
N ILE A 728 -9.41 -1.95 3.96
CA ILE A 728 -8.76 -2.01 5.27
C ILE A 728 -8.00 -3.34 5.26
N ARG A 729 -6.79 -3.35 5.80
CA ARG A 729 -5.83 -4.43 5.63
C ARG A 729 -6.47 -5.76 5.98
N ARG A 730 -6.45 -6.61 4.95
CA ARG A 730 -6.81 -8.01 4.80
C ARG A 730 -8.00 -8.58 5.64
N ASP A 731 -8.27 -8.22 6.88
CA ASP A 731 -9.32 -8.73 7.80
C ASP A 731 -10.65 -9.32 7.27
N THR A 732 -10.75 -10.64 7.14
CA THR A 732 -11.88 -11.41 6.59
C THR A 732 -13.14 -11.44 7.50
N ASN A 733 -13.08 -11.09 8.80
CA ASN A 733 -14.20 -11.20 9.77
C ASN A 733 -14.89 -9.89 10.11
N ARG A 734 -14.49 -8.77 9.49
CA ARG A 734 -15.13 -7.50 9.83
C ARG A 734 -16.63 -7.60 9.58
N ASN A 735 -17.42 -7.31 10.62
CA ASN A 735 -18.87 -7.38 10.55
C ASN A 735 -19.40 -6.18 9.74
N PHE A 736 -19.69 -6.41 8.45
CA PHE A 736 -20.26 -5.40 7.55
C PHE A 736 -21.78 -5.20 7.71
N SER A 737 -22.40 -5.70 8.78
CA SER A 737 -23.86 -5.62 8.98
C SER A 737 -24.43 -4.21 8.95
N GLN A 738 -23.66 -3.19 9.36
CA GLN A 738 -24.08 -1.79 9.28
C GLN A 738 -24.37 -1.36 7.83
N LEU A 739 -23.68 -1.95 6.86
CA LEU A 739 -23.84 -1.68 5.43
C LEU A 739 -25.02 -2.42 4.80
N PHE A 740 -25.63 -3.38 5.49
CA PHE A 740 -26.77 -4.15 4.97
C PHE A 740 -27.94 -3.24 4.61
N SER A 741 -28.23 -2.22 5.42
CA SER A 741 -29.29 -1.25 5.15
C SER A 741 -29.07 -0.47 3.84
N LEU A 742 -27.82 -0.16 3.51
CA LEU A 742 -27.44 0.51 2.27
C LEU A 742 -27.59 -0.43 1.07
N ILE A 743 -27.16 -1.68 1.19
CA ILE A 743 -27.33 -2.67 0.11
C ILE A 743 -28.81 -2.99 -0.12
N ASP A 744 -29.60 -3.11 0.95
CA ASP A 744 -31.05 -3.31 0.87
C ASP A 744 -31.73 -2.14 0.16
N LEU A 745 -31.35 -0.90 0.49
CA LEU A 745 -31.80 0.30 -0.22
C LEU A 745 -31.43 0.26 -1.70
N VAL A 746 -30.22 -0.16 -2.06
CA VAL A 746 -29.78 -0.27 -3.46
C VAL A 746 -30.61 -1.33 -4.21
N ASN A 747 -30.92 -2.45 -3.56
CA ASN A 747 -31.77 -3.52 -4.07
C ASN A 747 -33.23 -3.08 -4.32
N GLU A 748 -33.75 -2.11 -3.57
CA GLU A 748 -35.09 -1.53 -3.80
C GLU A 748 -35.23 -0.88 -5.18
N TYR A 749 -34.13 -0.36 -5.75
CA TYR A 749 -34.11 0.29 -7.06
C TYR A 749 -33.56 -0.63 -8.18
N SER A 750 -33.57 -1.94 -7.94
CA SER A 750 -32.93 -2.93 -8.85
C SER A 750 -33.58 -3.06 -10.22
N ASP A 751 -34.84 -2.65 -10.37
CA ASP A 751 -35.57 -2.55 -11.64
C ASP A 751 -34.95 -1.53 -12.62
N ARG A 752 -34.38 -0.46 -12.06
CA ARG A 752 -33.84 0.69 -12.79
C ARG A 752 -32.33 0.63 -12.97
N TRP A 753 -31.65 -0.39 -12.45
CA TRP A 753 -30.21 -0.50 -12.64
C TRP A 753 -29.86 -0.63 -14.12
N HIS A 754 -29.06 0.32 -14.63
CA HIS A 754 -28.54 0.30 -15.99
C HIS A 754 -27.05 -0.06 -16.01
N LYS A 755 -26.31 0.45 -15.03
CA LYS A 755 -24.95 0.03 -14.69
C LYS A 755 -24.84 -0.16 -13.19
N LEU A 756 -24.38 -1.32 -12.77
CA LEU A 756 -24.03 -1.59 -11.38
C LEU A 756 -22.55 -2.00 -11.32
N SER A 757 -21.76 -1.24 -10.57
CA SER A 757 -20.35 -1.51 -10.33
C SER A 757 -20.12 -1.52 -8.83
N VAL A 758 -19.78 -2.67 -8.29
CA VAL A 758 -19.60 -2.83 -6.84
C VAL A 758 -18.25 -3.44 -6.55
N TRP A 759 -17.52 -2.85 -5.61
CA TRP A 759 -16.32 -3.41 -5.02
C TRP A 759 -16.59 -3.58 -3.53
N LEU A 760 -16.99 -4.79 -3.15
CA LEU A 760 -17.58 -5.12 -1.85
C LEU A 760 -17.07 -6.49 -1.35
N PRO A 761 -16.97 -6.68 -0.02
CA PRO A 761 -16.76 -8.00 0.57
C PRO A 761 -17.88 -8.98 0.25
N ARG A 762 -17.56 -10.28 0.32
CA ARG A 762 -18.42 -11.42 -0.01
C ARG A 762 -19.80 -11.34 0.64
N CYS A 763 -19.86 -11.02 1.93
CA CYS A 763 -21.11 -10.95 2.69
C CYS A 763 -22.09 -9.86 2.18
N LEU A 764 -21.58 -8.76 1.62
CA LEU A 764 -22.39 -7.71 1.01
C LEU A 764 -22.77 -8.04 -0.43
N LEU A 765 -21.87 -8.66 -1.19
CA LEU A 765 -22.15 -9.15 -2.54
C LEU A 765 -23.26 -10.21 -2.51
N ALA A 766 -23.22 -11.15 -1.56
CA ALA A 766 -24.25 -12.17 -1.37
C ALA A 766 -25.64 -11.59 -1.09
N ARG A 767 -25.70 -10.35 -0.56
CA ARG A 767 -26.94 -9.65 -0.25
C ARG A 767 -27.54 -8.91 -1.45
N LEU A 768 -26.80 -8.74 -2.55
CA LEU A 768 -27.35 -8.12 -3.76
C LEU A 768 -28.50 -8.97 -4.29
N ASN A 769 -29.61 -8.32 -4.63
CA ASN A 769 -30.81 -9.03 -5.06
C ASN A 769 -31.58 -8.21 -6.10
N HIS A 770 -31.82 -8.82 -7.25
CA HIS A 770 -32.68 -8.25 -8.29
C HIS A 770 -34.11 -8.75 -8.12
N LYS A 771 -35.02 -7.86 -7.72
CA LYS A 771 -36.41 -8.23 -7.38
C LYS A 771 -37.38 -8.16 -8.57
N SER A 772 -36.95 -7.64 -9.72
CA SER A 772 -37.83 -7.39 -10.86
C SER A 772 -37.79 -8.49 -11.91
N SER A 773 -38.90 -8.63 -12.64
CA SER A 773 -39.03 -9.60 -13.74
C SER A 773 -38.38 -9.13 -15.05
N VAL A 774 -38.09 -7.83 -15.17
CA VAL A 774 -37.47 -7.23 -16.36
C VAL A 774 -36.28 -6.41 -15.92
N SER A 775 -35.08 -6.89 -16.25
CA SER A 775 -33.83 -6.16 -15.97
C SER A 775 -33.50 -5.18 -17.09
N SER A 776 -33.25 -3.92 -16.74
CA SER A 776 -32.71 -2.90 -17.65
C SER A 776 -31.17 -2.87 -17.67
N LEU A 777 -30.53 -3.76 -16.91
CA LEU A 777 -29.09 -3.76 -16.68
C LEU A 777 -28.32 -4.07 -17.96
N LYS A 778 -27.38 -3.18 -18.30
CA LYS A 778 -26.47 -3.36 -19.43
C LYS A 778 -25.08 -3.77 -19.00
N ILE A 779 -24.62 -3.27 -17.86
CA ILE A 779 -23.26 -3.50 -17.34
C ILE A 779 -23.35 -3.93 -15.88
N LEU A 780 -22.84 -5.12 -15.58
CA LEU A 780 -22.65 -5.62 -14.23
C LEU A 780 -21.16 -5.82 -13.97
N ARG A 781 -20.62 -5.17 -12.95
CA ARG A 781 -19.26 -5.39 -12.45
C ARG A 781 -19.32 -5.71 -10.97
N LEU A 782 -18.84 -6.90 -10.63
CA LEU A 782 -18.71 -7.40 -9.27
C LEU A 782 -17.23 -7.59 -8.97
N CYS A 783 -16.74 -6.91 -7.95
CA CYS A 783 -15.37 -7.06 -7.45
C CYS A 783 -15.45 -7.41 -5.96
N SER A 784 -14.74 -8.44 -5.54
CA SER A 784 -14.46 -8.72 -4.14
C SER A 784 -12.96 -8.65 -3.88
N PHE A 785 -12.60 -8.63 -2.61
CA PHE A 785 -11.23 -8.83 -2.14
C PHE A 785 -11.08 -10.18 -1.42
N ASP A 786 -12.18 -10.94 -1.29
CA ASP A 786 -12.20 -12.26 -0.67
C ASP A 786 -12.09 -13.32 -1.79
N GLU A 787 -10.94 -13.97 -1.95
CA GLU A 787 -10.68 -14.96 -3.02
C GLU A 787 -11.42 -16.30 -2.83
N GLU A 788 -12.52 -16.32 -2.08
CA GLU A 788 -13.33 -17.50 -1.84
C GLU A 788 -14.43 -17.70 -2.90
N SER A 789 -15.08 -18.85 -2.88
CA SER A 789 -16.24 -19.11 -3.76
C SER A 789 -17.52 -18.42 -3.25
N LEU A 790 -18.17 -17.65 -4.12
CA LEU A 790 -19.46 -17.03 -3.89
C LEU A 790 -20.41 -17.23 -5.08
N ASP A 791 -21.49 -17.94 -4.82
CA ASP A 791 -22.63 -18.03 -5.74
C ASP A 791 -23.65 -16.93 -5.43
N ILE A 792 -24.05 -16.17 -6.47
CA ILE A 792 -24.98 -15.03 -6.35
C ILE A 792 -26.25 -15.30 -7.16
N ASP A 793 -26.95 -16.36 -6.78
CA ASP A 793 -28.15 -16.82 -7.49
C ASP A 793 -29.29 -15.79 -7.48
N THR A 794 -29.26 -14.87 -6.52
CA THR A 794 -30.16 -13.71 -6.42
C THR A 794 -30.05 -12.74 -7.61
N LEU A 795 -29.00 -12.84 -8.42
CA LEU A 795 -28.82 -12.08 -9.65
C LEU A 795 -29.08 -12.92 -10.92
N ALA A 796 -29.50 -14.18 -10.80
CA ALA A 796 -29.78 -15.04 -11.96
C ALA A 796 -30.91 -14.51 -12.87
N GLY A 797 -31.78 -13.62 -12.37
CA GLY A 797 -32.78 -12.93 -13.20
C GLY A 797 -32.20 -11.87 -14.15
N VAL A 798 -30.93 -11.48 -13.96
CA VAL A 798 -30.28 -10.37 -14.65
C VAL A 798 -29.47 -10.87 -15.83
N ALA A 799 -29.76 -10.36 -17.03
CA ALA A 799 -29.07 -10.73 -18.27
C ALA A 799 -28.29 -9.54 -18.85
N PRO A 800 -27.14 -9.15 -18.25
CA PRO A 800 -26.39 -7.97 -18.67
C PRO A 800 -25.77 -8.17 -20.06
N GLY A 801 -25.50 -7.08 -20.78
CA GLY A 801 -24.74 -7.12 -22.03
C GLY A 801 -23.23 -7.28 -21.81
N LYS A 802 -22.71 -6.70 -20.72
CA LYS A 802 -21.33 -6.82 -20.26
C LYS A 802 -21.31 -7.27 -18.79
N LEU A 803 -20.61 -8.37 -18.52
CA LEU A 803 -20.42 -8.93 -17.19
C LEU A 803 -18.93 -8.90 -16.83
N SER A 804 -18.60 -8.52 -15.60
CA SER A 804 -17.24 -8.55 -15.07
C SER A 804 -17.26 -9.06 -13.63
N VAL A 805 -16.46 -10.08 -13.32
CA VAL A 805 -16.41 -10.72 -11.99
C VAL A 805 -14.95 -10.87 -11.56
N HIS A 806 -14.53 -10.15 -10.53
CA HIS A 806 -13.13 -10.13 -10.09
C HIS A 806 -12.98 -10.41 -8.60
N GLY A 807 -11.90 -11.08 -8.25
CA GLY A 807 -11.45 -11.30 -6.87
C GLY A 807 -12.21 -12.36 -6.08
N PHE A 808 -13.02 -13.21 -6.71
CA PHE A 808 -13.69 -14.36 -6.06
C PHE A 808 -14.06 -15.45 -7.09
N TRP A 809 -14.18 -16.71 -6.65
CA TRP A 809 -14.65 -17.83 -7.48
C TRP A 809 -16.19 -17.87 -7.50
N PHE A 810 -16.80 -18.39 -8.56
CA PHE A 810 -18.27 -18.46 -8.66
C PHE A 810 -18.70 -19.71 -9.42
N SER A 811 -19.98 -20.04 -9.45
CA SER A 811 -20.53 -21.05 -10.36
C SER A 811 -21.10 -20.40 -11.61
N ALA A 812 -20.96 -21.08 -12.76
CA ALA A 812 -21.55 -20.60 -14.01
C ALA A 812 -23.09 -20.46 -13.91
N GLY A 813 -23.75 -21.15 -12.97
CA GLY A 813 -25.19 -21.07 -12.73
C GLY A 813 -25.65 -19.75 -12.09
N SER A 814 -24.78 -18.99 -11.43
CA SER A 814 -25.17 -17.77 -10.71
C SER A 814 -25.60 -16.61 -11.61
N PHE A 815 -25.33 -16.69 -12.92
CA PHE A 815 -25.62 -15.61 -13.86
C PHE A 815 -26.48 -16.08 -15.04
N ASN A 816 -27.29 -15.16 -15.57
CA ASN A 816 -28.01 -15.40 -16.82
C ASN A 816 -27.22 -14.88 -18.02
N TRP A 817 -26.68 -15.83 -18.76
CA TRP A 817 -25.76 -15.61 -19.88
C TRP A 817 -26.45 -15.30 -21.23
N THR A 818 -27.78 -15.32 -21.30
CA THR A 818 -28.56 -15.27 -22.56
C THR A 818 -28.30 -14.02 -23.42
N ASN A 819 -27.88 -12.91 -22.81
CA ASN A 819 -27.59 -11.64 -23.47
C ASN A 819 -26.14 -11.15 -23.30
N VAL A 820 -25.29 -11.90 -22.59
CA VAL A 820 -23.91 -11.50 -22.33
C VAL A 820 -23.13 -11.56 -23.64
N ARG A 821 -22.52 -10.42 -24.01
CA ARG A 821 -21.67 -10.26 -25.21
C ARG A 821 -20.21 -10.12 -24.86
N HIS A 822 -19.92 -9.55 -23.69
CA HIS A 822 -18.58 -9.34 -23.20
C HIS A 822 -18.49 -9.85 -21.77
N PHE A 823 -17.53 -10.73 -21.52
CA PHE A 823 -17.28 -11.28 -20.20
C PHE A 823 -15.80 -11.11 -19.84
N ASN A 824 -15.52 -10.71 -18.60
CA ASN A 824 -14.18 -10.72 -18.05
C ASN A 824 -14.22 -11.29 -16.64
N SER A 825 -13.29 -12.17 -16.29
CA SER A 825 -13.08 -12.57 -14.90
C SER A 825 -11.61 -12.69 -14.52
N SER A 826 -11.26 -12.28 -13.30
CA SER A 826 -9.89 -12.46 -12.81
C SER A 826 -9.61 -13.87 -12.28
N LEU A 827 -10.63 -14.59 -11.79
CA LEU A 827 -10.50 -15.94 -11.23
C LEU A 827 -11.58 -16.84 -11.85
N ILE A 828 -11.18 -17.85 -12.62
CA ILE A 828 -12.12 -18.83 -13.19
C ILE A 828 -11.49 -20.22 -13.32
N TRP A 829 -12.27 -21.26 -13.05
CA TRP A 829 -11.82 -22.63 -13.30
C TRP A 829 -12.00 -23.04 -14.77
N VAL A 830 -11.15 -23.95 -15.27
CA VAL A 830 -11.24 -24.49 -16.64
C VAL A 830 -12.63 -25.06 -16.95
N ASP A 831 -13.18 -25.88 -16.06
CA ASP A 831 -14.50 -26.51 -16.23
C ASP A 831 -15.63 -25.46 -16.28
N GLN A 832 -15.53 -24.44 -15.44
CA GLN A 832 -16.44 -23.32 -15.38
C GLN A 832 -16.38 -22.43 -16.62
N LEU A 833 -15.20 -22.20 -17.20
CA LEU A 833 -15.05 -21.50 -18.48
C LEU A 833 -15.81 -22.23 -19.59
N ILE A 834 -15.63 -23.56 -19.67
CA ILE A 834 -16.29 -24.38 -20.70
C ILE A 834 -17.82 -24.32 -20.52
N GLU A 835 -18.30 -24.37 -19.28
CA GLU A 835 -19.72 -24.21 -18.99
C GLU A 835 -20.24 -22.82 -19.35
N THR A 836 -19.46 -21.77 -19.05
CA THR A 836 -19.79 -20.38 -19.39
C THR A 836 -19.95 -20.19 -20.90
N LEU A 837 -19.02 -20.73 -21.68
CA LEU A 837 -19.12 -20.71 -23.15
C LEU A 837 -20.39 -21.45 -23.63
N ARG A 838 -20.80 -22.52 -22.96
CA ARG A 838 -22.04 -23.26 -23.31
C ARG A 838 -23.30 -22.45 -23.02
N LEU A 839 -23.33 -21.74 -21.89
CA LEU A 839 -24.49 -20.98 -21.44
C LEU A 839 -24.65 -19.62 -22.14
N ALA A 840 -23.58 -19.08 -22.75
CA ALA A 840 -23.53 -17.73 -23.29
C ALA A 840 -23.52 -17.67 -24.83
N PRO A 841 -24.61 -18.02 -25.54
CA PRO A 841 -24.59 -18.18 -27.00
C PRO A 841 -24.33 -16.89 -27.79
N LYS A 842 -24.48 -15.71 -27.17
CA LYS A 842 -24.26 -14.39 -27.82
C LYS A 842 -22.88 -13.79 -27.50
N LEU A 843 -22.01 -14.55 -26.85
CA LEU A 843 -20.72 -14.07 -26.40
C LEU A 843 -19.80 -13.75 -27.57
N LEU A 844 -19.26 -12.53 -27.58
CA LEU A 844 -18.39 -12.00 -28.62
C LEU A 844 -16.94 -11.87 -28.14
N SER A 845 -16.74 -11.59 -26.85
CA SER A 845 -15.40 -11.37 -26.27
C SER A 845 -15.30 -11.89 -24.84
N CYS A 846 -14.18 -12.54 -24.53
CA CYS A 846 -13.83 -13.04 -23.19
C CYS A 846 -12.40 -12.65 -22.81
N ILE A 847 -12.19 -12.32 -21.54
CA ILE A 847 -10.89 -12.05 -20.94
C ILE A 847 -10.80 -12.77 -19.60
N PHE A 848 -9.71 -13.49 -19.36
CA PHE A 848 -9.51 -14.24 -18.13
C PHE A 848 -8.09 -14.01 -17.60
N ASP A 849 -7.97 -13.39 -16.42
CA ASP A 849 -6.67 -12.94 -15.88
C ASP A 849 -5.95 -14.04 -15.07
N SER A 850 -6.66 -15.01 -14.51
CA SER A 850 -6.04 -16.16 -13.85
C SER A 850 -6.94 -17.37 -13.97
N LEU A 851 -6.49 -18.35 -14.74
CA LEU A 851 -7.25 -19.54 -15.05
C LEU A 851 -6.63 -20.77 -14.39
N CYS A 852 -7.37 -21.38 -13.46
CA CYS A 852 -6.88 -22.48 -12.63
C CYS A 852 -7.57 -23.81 -12.96
N LEU A 853 -6.85 -24.91 -12.73
CA LEU A 853 -7.42 -26.25 -12.68
C LEU A 853 -7.99 -26.51 -11.27
N ARG A 854 -9.10 -27.25 -11.19
CA ARG A 854 -9.64 -27.75 -9.93
C ARG A 854 -8.79 -28.93 -9.45
N GLY A 855 -7.85 -28.66 -8.55
CA GLY A 855 -6.91 -29.65 -8.01
C GLY A 855 -5.70 -29.93 -8.92
N ASP A 856 -4.67 -30.57 -8.36
CA ASP A 856 -3.38 -30.84 -9.04
C ASP A 856 -3.43 -31.99 -10.06
N VAL A 857 -4.60 -32.59 -10.28
CA VAL A 857 -4.76 -33.77 -11.14
C VAL A 857 -5.65 -33.44 -12.33
N PRO A 858 -5.20 -33.68 -13.59
CA PRO A 858 -6.04 -33.52 -14.77
C PRO A 858 -7.35 -34.31 -14.63
N PRO A 859 -8.49 -33.77 -15.08
CA PRO A 859 -9.77 -34.46 -14.95
C PRO A 859 -9.70 -35.84 -15.64
N ALA A 860 -10.04 -36.90 -14.92
CA ALA A 860 -10.03 -38.28 -15.41
C ALA A 860 -10.93 -38.52 -16.64
N VAL A 861 -11.82 -37.58 -16.94
CA VAL A 861 -12.73 -37.59 -18.09
C VAL A 861 -12.48 -36.35 -18.95
N PRO A 862 -12.16 -36.49 -20.25
CA PRO A 862 -12.03 -35.37 -21.17
C PRO A 862 -13.32 -34.55 -21.25
N PHE A 863 -13.21 -33.23 -21.31
CA PHE A 863 -14.38 -32.37 -21.47
C PHE A 863 -15.10 -32.64 -22.79
N ARG A 864 -16.43 -32.44 -22.80
CA ARG A 864 -17.23 -32.62 -24.02
C ARG A 864 -16.89 -31.52 -25.03
N PRO A 865 -16.64 -31.86 -26.31
CA PRO A 865 -16.35 -30.87 -27.33
C PRO A 865 -17.43 -29.79 -27.42
N LEU A 866 -17.02 -28.53 -27.52
CA LEU A 866 -17.90 -27.37 -27.51
C LEU A 866 -17.58 -26.46 -28.70
N ALA A 867 -18.53 -26.27 -29.60
CA ALA A 867 -18.42 -25.28 -30.68
C ALA A 867 -19.15 -23.99 -30.30
N HIS A 868 -18.44 -22.86 -30.28
CA HIS A 868 -19.03 -21.56 -30.01
C HIS A 868 -18.99 -20.65 -31.25
N PRO A 869 -20.12 -20.42 -31.93
CA PRO A 869 -20.13 -19.84 -33.28
C PRO A 869 -19.94 -18.32 -33.31
N HIS A 870 -20.07 -17.59 -32.20
CA HIS A 870 -20.09 -16.13 -32.22
C HIS A 870 -18.86 -15.47 -31.57
N LEU A 871 -17.99 -16.24 -30.91
CA LEU A 871 -16.86 -15.69 -30.18
C LEU A 871 -15.83 -15.14 -31.17
N ARG A 872 -15.46 -13.88 -31.00
CA ARG A 872 -14.52 -13.16 -31.89
C ARG A 872 -13.20 -12.83 -31.21
N SER A 873 -13.19 -12.69 -29.89
CA SER A 873 -11.98 -12.38 -29.12
C SER A 873 -11.93 -13.27 -27.89
N LEU A 874 -10.78 -13.92 -27.67
CA LEU A 874 -10.51 -14.72 -26.49
C LEU A 874 -9.14 -14.31 -25.94
N GLU A 875 -9.10 -13.98 -24.66
CA GLU A 875 -7.87 -13.68 -23.92
C GLU A 875 -7.81 -14.57 -22.68
N LEU A 876 -6.70 -15.28 -22.52
CA LEU A 876 -6.48 -16.28 -21.49
C LEU A 876 -5.09 -16.07 -20.86
N GLU A 877 -5.04 -15.81 -19.56
CA GLU A 877 -3.84 -15.94 -18.75
C GLU A 877 -3.90 -17.28 -17.98
N VAL A 878 -3.08 -18.24 -18.40
CA VAL A 878 -3.20 -19.66 -18.04
C VAL A 878 -1.83 -20.36 -18.05
N GLY A 879 -1.59 -21.31 -17.13
CA GLY A 879 -0.40 -22.18 -17.20
C GLY A 879 -0.57 -23.35 -18.19
N LYS A 880 0.51 -24.06 -18.53
CA LYS A 880 0.49 -25.17 -19.53
C LYS A 880 -0.58 -26.23 -19.24
N MET A 881 -0.69 -26.67 -17.99
CA MET A 881 -1.63 -27.72 -17.58
C MET A 881 -3.10 -27.32 -17.79
N GLY A 882 -3.45 -26.04 -17.60
CA GLY A 882 -4.80 -25.52 -17.81
C GLY A 882 -5.15 -25.26 -19.28
N MET A 883 -4.14 -24.99 -20.12
CA MET A 883 -4.33 -24.65 -21.53
C MET A 883 -4.77 -25.86 -22.38
N ALA A 884 -4.09 -27.00 -22.25
CA ALA A 884 -4.31 -28.16 -23.11
C ALA A 884 -5.77 -28.69 -23.07
N PRO A 885 -6.45 -28.80 -21.92
CA PRO A 885 -7.85 -29.20 -21.85
C PRO A 885 -8.80 -28.25 -22.58
N ILE A 886 -8.53 -26.94 -22.57
CA ILE A 886 -9.36 -25.94 -23.26
C ILE A 886 -9.21 -26.10 -24.77
N LEU A 887 -7.97 -26.10 -25.26
CA LEU A 887 -7.66 -26.11 -26.69
C LEU A 887 -8.12 -27.40 -27.39
N SER A 888 -8.04 -28.54 -26.69
CA SER A 888 -8.54 -29.82 -27.21
C SER A 888 -10.07 -29.88 -27.29
N THR A 889 -10.77 -29.14 -26.43
CA THR A 889 -12.22 -29.22 -26.24
C THR A 889 -13.01 -28.21 -27.08
N VAL A 890 -12.50 -26.99 -27.23
CA VAL A 890 -13.28 -25.88 -27.79
C VAL A 890 -13.04 -25.71 -29.30
N ASP A 891 -14.09 -25.38 -30.05
CA ASP A 891 -14.06 -24.99 -31.47
C ASP A 891 -14.67 -23.58 -31.63
N LEU A 892 -13.89 -22.65 -32.15
CA LEU A 892 -14.19 -21.21 -32.23
C LEU A 892 -14.10 -20.71 -33.69
N PRO A 893 -15.03 -21.11 -34.58
CA PRO A 893 -14.90 -20.91 -36.03
C PRO A 893 -15.02 -19.45 -36.53
N ASN A 894 -15.28 -18.49 -35.63
CA ASN A 894 -15.33 -17.06 -35.95
C ASN A 894 -14.35 -16.23 -35.11
N LEU A 895 -13.37 -16.89 -34.49
CA LEU A 895 -12.34 -16.24 -33.70
C LEU A 895 -11.49 -15.34 -34.60
N ARG A 896 -11.39 -14.06 -34.22
CA ARG A 896 -10.59 -13.04 -34.90
C ARG A 896 -9.37 -12.65 -34.09
N LYS A 897 -9.48 -12.65 -32.76
CA LYS A 897 -8.40 -12.29 -31.84
C LYS A 897 -8.19 -13.40 -30.82
N LEU A 898 -6.96 -13.84 -30.66
CA LEU A 898 -6.56 -14.76 -29.59
C LEU A 898 -5.36 -14.18 -28.86
N HIS A 899 -5.48 -14.00 -27.55
CA HIS A 899 -4.39 -13.59 -26.67
C HIS A 899 -4.17 -14.68 -25.62
N LEU A 900 -2.96 -15.21 -25.57
CA LEU A 900 -2.53 -16.22 -24.61
C LEU A 900 -1.42 -15.61 -23.79
N ARG A 901 -1.58 -15.59 -22.47
CA ARG A 901 -0.58 -15.17 -21.50
C ARG A 901 -0.26 -16.33 -20.57
N GLY A 902 1.01 -16.54 -20.27
CA GLY A 902 1.48 -17.64 -19.45
C GLY A 902 2.41 -17.17 -18.34
N TYR A 903 2.87 -18.14 -17.55
CA TYR A 903 3.78 -17.94 -16.42
C TYR A 903 5.15 -18.60 -16.67
N PHE A 904 5.68 -18.43 -17.89
CA PHE A 904 6.95 -19.02 -18.38
C PHE A 904 6.94 -20.55 -18.56
N ASP A 905 5.77 -21.16 -18.71
CA ASP A 905 5.65 -22.58 -19.06
C ASP A 905 5.93 -22.85 -20.55
N GLU A 906 6.22 -24.10 -20.92
CA GLU A 906 6.23 -24.54 -22.33
C GLU A 906 4.84 -24.42 -22.97
N VAL A 907 4.78 -23.91 -24.20
CA VAL A 907 3.53 -23.86 -24.98
C VAL A 907 3.05 -25.27 -25.34
N ALA A 908 1.74 -25.52 -25.24
CA ALA A 908 1.08 -26.72 -25.74
C ALA A 908 0.95 -26.69 -27.28
N THR A 909 2.09 -26.79 -28.00
CA THR A 909 2.20 -26.58 -29.45
C THR A 909 1.30 -27.51 -30.27
N ASP A 910 1.19 -28.78 -29.87
CA ASP A 910 0.38 -29.78 -30.58
C ASP A 910 -1.11 -29.51 -30.43
N GLU A 911 -1.55 -29.18 -29.21
CA GLU A 911 -2.93 -28.81 -28.91
C GLU A 911 -3.32 -27.49 -29.60
N LEU A 912 -2.42 -26.48 -29.61
CA LEU A 912 -2.64 -25.24 -30.35
C LEU A 912 -2.73 -25.47 -31.85
N SER A 913 -1.85 -26.29 -32.41
CA SER A 913 -1.88 -26.67 -33.82
C SER A 913 -3.21 -27.33 -34.18
N TYR A 914 -3.67 -28.23 -33.32
CA TYR A 914 -4.95 -28.89 -33.48
C TYR A 914 -6.13 -27.92 -33.36
N PHE A 915 -6.08 -26.99 -32.40
CA PHE A 915 -7.06 -25.93 -32.22
C PHE A 915 -7.10 -24.96 -33.41
N PHE A 916 -5.97 -24.56 -33.97
CA PHE A 916 -5.94 -23.66 -35.13
C PHE A 916 -6.48 -24.30 -36.40
N ARG A 917 -6.25 -25.60 -36.61
CA ARG A 917 -6.86 -26.34 -37.73
C ARG A 917 -8.39 -26.27 -37.74
N ARG A 918 -9.03 -26.20 -36.57
CA ARG A 918 -10.51 -26.12 -36.43
C ARG A 918 -11.03 -24.68 -36.34
N SER A 919 -10.33 -23.80 -35.62
CA SER A 919 -10.86 -22.51 -35.18
C SER A 919 -10.25 -21.29 -35.87
N ALA A 920 -9.06 -21.39 -36.47
CA ALA A 920 -8.28 -20.19 -36.84
C ALA A 920 -8.52 -19.67 -38.27
N ASN A 921 -9.56 -20.15 -38.96
CA ASN A 921 -9.85 -19.79 -40.36
C ASN A 921 -10.19 -18.30 -40.59
N LYS A 922 -10.41 -17.52 -39.52
CA LYS A 922 -10.70 -16.08 -39.52
C LYS A 922 -9.83 -15.31 -38.53
N LEU A 923 -8.77 -15.94 -38.00
CA LEU A 923 -7.90 -15.32 -37.03
C LEU A 923 -7.10 -14.19 -37.71
N GLU A 924 -7.32 -12.97 -37.22
CA GLU A 924 -6.70 -11.73 -37.71
C GLU A 924 -5.59 -11.27 -36.76
N ASP A 925 -5.76 -11.46 -35.44
CA ASP A 925 -4.80 -11.05 -34.40
C ASP A 925 -4.45 -12.23 -33.49
N LEU A 926 -3.15 -12.51 -33.32
CA LEU A 926 -2.63 -13.54 -32.42
C LEU A 926 -1.58 -12.93 -31.50
N SER A 927 -1.76 -13.08 -30.19
CA SER A 927 -0.79 -12.69 -29.18
C SER A 927 -0.44 -13.90 -28.31
N ILE A 928 0.84 -14.20 -28.17
CA ILE A 928 1.35 -15.26 -27.27
C ILE A 928 2.46 -14.65 -26.42
N THR A 929 2.23 -14.56 -25.11
CA THR A 929 3.16 -13.92 -24.17
C THR A 929 3.42 -14.79 -22.94
N GLY A 930 4.65 -14.80 -22.41
CA GLY A 930 4.95 -15.49 -21.14
C GLY A 930 4.96 -17.02 -21.26
N TYR A 931 5.40 -17.55 -22.42
CA TYR A 931 5.59 -18.99 -22.61
C TYR A 931 6.90 -19.25 -23.35
N SER A 932 7.51 -20.42 -23.11
CA SER A 932 8.64 -20.91 -23.91
C SER A 932 8.16 -21.47 -25.25
N LEU A 933 8.66 -20.91 -26.36
CA LEU A 933 8.24 -21.21 -27.72
C LEU A 933 9.44 -21.12 -28.68
N SER A 934 9.80 -22.22 -29.34
CA SER A 934 10.88 -22.21 -30.35
C SER A 934 10.42 -21.62 -31.69
N GLY A 935 11.38 -21.27 -32.55
CA GLY A 935 11.08 -20.82 -33.92
C GLY A 935 10.33 -21.88 -34.75
N ASP A 936 10.63 -23.16 -34.55
CA ASP A 936 9.97 -24.27 -35.25
C ASP A 936 8.52 -24.47 -34.76
N ASP A 937 8.29 -24.32 -33.44
CA ASP A 937 6.94 -24.36 -32.86
C ASP A 937 6.07 -23.23 -33.42
N LEU A 938 6.62 -22.01 -33.47
CA LEU A 938 5.91 -20.86 -34.02
C LEU A 938 5.55 -21.07 -35.49
N VAL A 939 6.45 -21.63 -36.30
CA VAL A 939 6.16 -22.00 -37.69
C VAL A 939 5.07 -23.08 -37.75
N GLN A 940 5.14 -24.07 -36.85
CA GLN A 940 4.16 -25.14 -36.78
C GLN A 940 2.74 -24.65 -36.45
N ILE A 941 2.57 -23.68 -35.55
CA ILE A 941 1.24 -23.17 -35.20
C ILE A 941 0.72 -22.17 -36.24
N THR A 942 1.56 -21.25 -36.72
CA THR A 942 1.13 -20.17 -37.62
C THR A 942 0.88 -20.61 -39.07
N LYS A 943 1.32 -21.82 -39.47
CA LYS A 943 0.96 -22.39 -40.79
C LYS A 943 -0.55 -22.60 -40.99
N TYR A 944 -1.32 -22.66 -39.90
CA TYR A 944 -2.78 -22.79 -39.94
C TYR A 944 -3.51 -21.45 -39.85
N THR A 945 -2.79 -20.32 -39.82
CA THR A 945 -3.36 -18.98 -39.62
C THR A 945 -3.03 -18.05 -40.81
N PRO A 946 -3.41 -18.37 -42.06
CA PRO A 946 -2.99 -17.61 -43.24
C PRO A 946 -3.61 -16.20 -43.33
N LEU A 947 -4.70 -15.93 -42.62
CA LEU A 947 -5.37 -14.61 -42.62
C LEU A 947 -4.84 -13.65 -41.54
N LEU A 948 -3.80 -14.04 -40.81
CA LEU A 948 -3.24 -13.27 -39.72
C LEU A 948 -2.71 -11.92 -40.23
N ARG A 949 -3.14 -10.85 -39.58
CA ARG A 949 -2.77 -9.45 -39.84
C ARG A 949 -1.87 -8.89 -38.75
N SER A 950 -2.06 -9.31 -37.50
CA SER A 950 -1.24 -8.90 -36.37
C SER A 950 -0.71 -10.12 -35.62
N LEU A 951 0.60 -10.17 -35.40
CA LEU A 951 1.26 -11.17 -34.57
C LEU A 951 2.03 -10.46 -33.46
N ASN A 952 1.68 -10.75 -32.21
CA ASN A 952 2.36 -10.25 -31.02
C ASN A 952 2.98 -11.40 -30.23
N LEU A 953 4.27 -11.30 -29.95
CA LEU A 953 5.04 -12.29 -29.21
C LEU A 953 5.69 -11.59 -28.01
N GLY A 954 5.66 -12.16 -26.82
CA GLY A 954 6.24 -11.51 -25.64
C GLY A 954 6.76 -12.48 -24.58
N ASP A 955 7.78 -12.08 -23.82
CA ASP A 955 8.27 -12.82 -22.66
C ASP A 955 8.55 -14.32 -22.95
N ILE A 956 9.12 -14.59 -24.14
CA ILE A 956 9.50 -15.93 -24.59
C ILE A 956 10.91 -16.25 -24.08
N ASP A 957 11.09 -17.44 -23.51
CA ASP A 957 12.34 -17.90 -22.88
C ASP A 957 13.60 -17.67 -23.76
N HIS A 958 14.70 -17.27 -23.11
CA HIS A 958 15.92 -16.72 -23.69
C HIS A 958 16.79 -17.70 -24.48
N ASN A 959 16.50 -19.00 -24.37
CA ASN A 959 17.39 -20.03 -24.89
C ASN A 959 17.17 -20.36 -26.38
N ASP A 960 15.98 -20.11 -26.95
CA ASP A 960 15.68 -20.47 -28.34
C ASP A 960 15.50 -19.22 -29.24
N ASN A 961 16.45 -19.04 -30.15
CA ASN A 961 16.39 -18.01 -31.18
C ASN A 961 15.27 -18.34 -32.18
N LEU A 962 14.29 -17.43 -32.38
CA LEU A 962 13.21 -17.50 -33.39
C LEU A 962 13.69 -17.55 -34.86
N SER A 963 14.96 -17.89 -35.10
CA SER A 963 15.63 -18.01 -36.39
C SER A 963 14.85 -18.78 -37.45
N SER A 964 14.34 -19.99 -37.15
CA SER A 964 13.53 -20.77 -38.08
C SER A 964 12.30 -20.02 -38.59
N PHE A 965 11.64 -19.25 -37.71
CA PHE A 965 10.49 -18.42 -38.09
C PHE A 965 10.88 -17.29 -39.03
N TYR A 966 11.95 -16.55 -38.73
CA TYR A 966 12.45 -15.48 -39.60
C TYR A 966 12.88 -16.03 -40.97
N HIS A 967 13.55 -17.18 -41.01
CA HIS A 967 13.93 -17.83 -42.28
C HIS A 967 12.71 -18.30 -43.08
N ALA A 968 11.68 -18.85 -42.44
CA ALA A 968 10.42 -19.21 -43.11
C ALA A 968 9.71 -17.98 -43.70
N MET A 969 9.70 -16.87 -42.97
CA MET A 969 9.19 -15.59 -43.45
C MET A 969 9.99 -15.06 -44.65
N ALA A 970 11.32 -15.12 -44.59
CA ALA A 970 12.23 -14.66 -45.64
C ALA A 970 12.13 -15.49 -46.92
N ALA A 971 12.09 -16.82 -46.79
CA ALA A 971 12.04 -17.76 -47.91
C ALA A 971 10.80 -17.56 -48.81
N THR A 972 9.72 -17.05 -48.22
CA THR A 972 8.45 -16.79 -48.91
C THR A 972 8.26 -15.33 -49.34
N SER A 973 9.25 -14.47 -49.09
CA SER A 973 9.31 -13.09 -49.60
C SER A 973 9.98 -12.97 -50.98
N ASN A 974 10.57 -14.06 -51.50
CA ASN A 974 11.30 -14.06 -52.78
C ASN A 974 10.40 -14.53 -53.95
N ASP A 975 10.39 -13.76 -55.05
CA ASP A 975 9.61 -14.04 -56.29
C ASP A 975 10.04 -15.30 -57.07
N GLU A 976 11.11 -16.00 -56.66
CA GLU A 976 11.53 -17.28 -57.29
C GLU A 976 10.73 -18.50 -56.81
N LEU A 977 9.70 -18.29 -55.99
CA LEU A 977 8.80 -19.36 -55.59
C LEU A 977 8.05 -19.91 -56.82
N PRO A 978 7.93 -21.24 -56.96
CA PRO A 978 7.06 -21.85 -57.97
C PRO A 978 5.66 -21.23 -57.94
N VAL A 979 5.03 -21.07 -59.10
CA VAL A 979 3.72 -20.40 -59.34
C VAL A 979 2.56 -20.89 -58.44
N ASN A 980 2.74 -21.97 -57.69
CA ASN A 980 1.75 -22.59 -56.79
C ASN A 980 2.09 -22.51 -55.30
N THR A 981 3.11 -21.77 -54.87
CA THR A 981 3.51 -21.67 -53.45
C THR A 981 2.85 -20.47 -52.78
N VAL A 982 1.95 -20.71 -51.82
CA VAL A 982 1.31 -19.63 -51.03
C VAL A 982 2.35 -19.05 -50.05
N PRO A 983 2.53 -17.72 -49.99
CA PRO A 983 3.46 -17.11 -49.04
C PRO A 983 3.08 -17.46 -47.60
N PHE A 984 4.06 -17.66 -46.73
CA PHE A 984 3.81 -17.86 -45.30
C PHE A 984 3.33 -16.55 -44.68
N LEU A 985 2.18 -16.51 -44.00
CA LEU A 985 1.55 -15.30 -43.45
C LEU A 985 1.42 -14.13 -44.46
N PRO A 986 0.67 -14.31 -45.56
CA PRO A 986 0.63 -13.35 -46.69
C PRO A 986 -0.07 -12.03 -46.36
N HIS A 987 -0.90 -11.99 -45.31
CA HIS A 987 -1.70 -10.83 -44.92
C HIS A 987 -1.15 -10.06 -43.72
N LEU A 988 0.05 -10.42 -43.23
CA LEU A 988 0.63 -9.80 -42.04
C LEU A 988 0.90 -8.30 -42.30
N GLN A 989 0.37 -7.47 -41.41
CA GLN A 989 0.48 -6.01 -41.42
C GLN A 989 1.33 -5.53 -40.25
N SER A 990 1.05 -6.04 -39.04
CA SER A 990 1.77 -5.69 -37.82
C SER A 990 2.49 -6.91 -37.24
N PHE A 991 3.75 -6.71 -36.88
CA PHE A 991 4.53 -7.66 -36.10
C PHE A 991 5.04 -6.95 -34.85
N ARG A 992 4.66 -7.45 -33.67
CA ARG A 992 5.14 -6.98 -32.37
C ARG A 992 5.92 -8.08 -31.69
N TRP A 993 7.09 -7.74 -31.18
CA TRP A 993 7.89 -8.66 -30.38
C TRP A 993 8.42 -7.98 -29.12
N GLN A 994 8.13 -8.56 -27.96
CA GLN A 994 8.61 -8.17 -26.66
C GLN A 994 9.62 -9.21 -26.16
N THR A 995 10.82 -8.77 -25.81
CA THR A 995 11.93 -9.68 -25.41
C THR A 995 12.73 -9.09 -24.24
N PHE A 996 13.33 -9.94 -23.40
CA PHE A 996 14.31 -9.50 -22.39
C PHE A 996 15.78 -9.73 -22.78
N ALA A 997 16.03 -10.27 -23.99
CA ALA A 997 17.36 -10.60 -24.50
C ALA A 997 17.75 -9.79 -25.76
N GLY A 998 18.96 -10.03 -26.28
CA GLY A 998 19.49 -9.36 -27.48
C GLY A 998 18.61 -9.55 -28.71
N VAL A 999 18.36 -8.46 -29.42
CA VAL A 999 17.49 -8.45 -30.61
C VAL A 999 18.30 -8.83 -31.87
N PRO A 1000 17.93 -9.92 -32.59
CA PRO A 1000 18.55 -10.32 -33.85
C PRO A 1000 18.10 -9.42 -35.02
N TRP A 1001 18.62 -8.20 -35.08
CA TRP A 1001 18.27 -7.19 -36.10
C TRP A 1001 18.44 -7.67 -37.54
N ASP A 1002 19.49 -8.47 -37.81
CA ASP A 1002 19.74 -9.05 -39.13
C ASP A 1002 18.59 -9.97 -39.57
N LEU A 1003 17.95 -10.67 -38.64
CA LEU A 1003 16.81 -11.55 -38.92
C LEU A 1003 15.50 -10.77 -39.06
N ILE A 1004 15.32 -9.70 -38.29
CA ILE A 1004 14.16 -8.79 -38.44
C ILE A 1004 14.21 -8.08 -39.80
N ALA A 1005 15.39 -7.70 -40.27
CA ALA A 1005 15.58 -7.12 -41.59
C ALA A 1005 15.11 -8.04 -42.73
N LEU A 1006 15.07 -9.35 -42.53
CA LEU A 1006 14.51 -10.31 -43.49
C LEU A 1006 12.99 -10.21 -43.66
N LEU A 1007 12.29 -9.52 -42.76
CA LEU A 1007 10.84 -9.30 -42.87
C LEU A 1007 10.49 -8.22 -43.91
N LEU A 1008 11.41 -7.34 -44.26
CA LEU A 1008 11.15 -6.21 -45.13
C LEU A 1008 10.71 -6.67 -46.54
N PRO A 1009 9.68 -6.03 -47.13
CA PRO A 1009 9.27 -6.32 -48.50
C PRO A 1009 10.34 -5.86 -49.50
N ARG A 1010 10.43 -6.51 -50.67
CA ARG A 1010 11.32 -6.06 -51.74
C ARG A 1010 10.72 -4.83 -52.43
N ARG A 1011 11.53 -3.89 -52.92
CA ARG A 1011 11.05 -2.82 -53.81
C ARG A 1011 11.17 -3.23 -55.29
N ASP A 1012 10.12 -2.99 -56.07
CA ASP A 1012 10.16 -3.13 -57.53
C ASP A 1012 10.95 -1.99 -58.20
N GLN A 1013 11.12 -2.06 -59.53
CA GLN A 1013 11.81 -1.01 -60.31
C GLN A 1013 11.12 0.37 -60.26
N ASN A 1014 9.88 0.44 -59.77
CA ASN A 1014 9.09 1.65 -59.60
C ASN A 1014 9.02 2.10 -58.12
N GLY A 1015 9.76 1.45 -57.21
CA GLY A 1015 9.79 1.77 -55.79
C GLY A 1015 8.62 1.22 -54.98
N ARG A 1016 7.74 0.37 -55.52
CA ARG A 1016 6.61 -0.24 -54.78
C ARG A 1016 7.08 -1.46 -53.99
N CYS A 1017 6.61 -1.58 -52.75
CA CYS A 1017 6.84 -2.77 -51.92
C CYS A 1017 6.08 -3.98 -52.49
N LEU A 1018 6.82 -5.00 -52.91
CA LEU A 1018 6.36 -6.32 -53.31
C LEU A 1018 6.46 -7.26 -52.10
N GLY A 1019 5.37 -7.95 -51.77
CA GLY A 1019 5.32 -8.93 -50.68
C GLY A 1019 4.16 -8.70 -49.72
N ARG A 1020 4.38 -9.02 -48.44
CA ARG A 1020 3.39 -8.86 -47.37
C ARG A 1020 3.07 -7.37 -47.14
N PRO A 1021 1.83 -7.01 -46.80
CA PRO A 1021 1.42 -5.62 -46.57
C PRO A 1021 1.83 -5.11 -45.17
N LEU A 1022 3.10 -5.31 -44.79
CA LEU A 1022 3.64 -4.85 -43.52
C LEU A 1022 3.55 -3.32 -43.45
N ASN A 1023 2.96 -2.81 -42.37
CA ASN A 1023 2.83 -1.39 -42.10
C ASN A 1023 3.42 -1.00 -40.73
N CYS A 1024 3.64 -1.95 -39.83
CA CYS A 1024 4.15 -1.69 -38.49
C CYS A 1024 5.04 -2.85 -38.04
N ILE A 1025 6.28 -2.54 -37.64
CA ILE A 1025 7.17 -3.48 -36.95
C ILE A 1025 7.53 -2.85 -35.61
N GLN A 1026 7.08 -3.49 -34.54
CA GLN A 1026 7.36 -3.06 -33.18
C GLN A 1026 8.22 -4.07 -32.47
N VAL A 1027 9.29 -3.60 -31.87
CA VAL A 1027 10.15 -4.42 -31.03
C VAL A 1027 10.29 -3.69 -29.72
N SER A 1028 9.67 -4.22 -28.66
CA SER A 1028 9.94 -3.77 -27.31
C SER A 1028 10.97 -4.68 -26.68
N CYS A 1029 12.00 -4.11 -26.08
CA CYS A 1029 12.86 -4.85 -25.20
C CYS A 1029 12.57 -4.44 -23.76
N ASN A 1030 11.91 -5.33 -23.01
CA ASN A 1030 11.70 -5.16 -21.58
C ASN A 1030 12.98 -5.54 -20.89
N ARG A 1031 13.55 -4.64 -20.11
CA ARG A 1031 14.88 -4.88 -19.57
C ARG A 1031 14.80 -5.22 -18.11
N LEU A 1032 14.75 -6.51 -17.77
CA LEU A 1032 14.57 -6.89 -16.37
C LEU A 1032 15.60 -6.32 -15.36
N ASP A 1033 16.77 -5.92 -15.82
CA ASP A 1033 17.63 -5.06 -15.05
C ASP A 1033 18.52 -4.27 -16.00
N GLU A 1034 18.87 -3.07 -15.59
CA GLU A 1034 19.73 -2.16 -16.34
C GLU A 1034 21.13 -2.73 -16.64
N ASN A 1035 21.58 -3.67 -15.83
CA ASN A 1035 22.99 -3.90 -15.60
C ASN A 1035 23.62 -5.18 -16.22
N ASP A 1036 22.88 -6.06 -16.93
CA ASP A 1036 23.45 -7.34 -17.42
C ASP A 1036 23.64 -7.39 -18.93
N ASN A 1037 22.82 -6.68 -19.70
CA ASN A 1037 22.94 -6.64 -21.15
C ASN A 1037 23.13 -5.20 -21.62
N PRO A 1038 24.04 -4.90 -22.57
CA PRO A 1038 24.10 -3.56 -23.18
C PRO A 1038 22.74 -3.22 -23.80
N VAL A 1039 22.37 -1.92 -23.84
CA VAL A 1039 21.15 -1.50 -24.57
C VAL A 1039 21.28 -2.06 -25.98
N PRO A 1040 20.32 -2.89 -26.45
CA PRO A 1040 20.39 -3.41 -27.80
C PRO A 1040 20.39 -2.20 -28.75
N TYR A 1041 21.37 -2.10 -29.63
CA TYR A 1041 21.38 -1.05 -30.65
C TYR A 1041 21.06 -1.69 -31.99
N VAL A 1042 20.39 -0.93 -32.85
CA VAL A 1042 20.18 -1.33 -34.25
C VAL A 1042 21.48 -1.04 -34.99
N PRO A 1043 22.16 -2.03 -35.60
CA PRO A 1043 23.39 -1.80 -36.36
C PRO A 1043 23.18 -0.78 -37.49
N THR A 1044 24.19 0.06 -37.77
CA THR A 1044 24.08 1.15 -38.78
C THR A 1044 23.64 0.66 -40.15
N ALA A 1045 24.17 -0.48 -40.60
CA ALA A 1045 23.78 -1.08 -41.87
C ALA A 1045 22.28 -1.46 -41.91
N ILE A 1046 21.72 -1.89 -40.78
CA ILE A 1046 20.31 -2.23 -40.65
C ILE A 1046 19.44 -0.97 -40.53
N LEU A 1047 19.90 0.07 -39.83
CA LEU A 1047 19.23 1.38 -39.81
C LEU A 1047 19.14 1.99 -41.22
N GLU A 1048 20.23 1.94 -41.99
CA GLU A 1048 20.24 2.38 -43.39
C GLU A 1048 19.24 1.58 -44.22
N GLN A 1049 19.16 0.27 -44.00
CA GLN A 1049 18.19 -0.58 -44.67
C GLN A 1049 16.74 -0.24 -44.30
N PHE A 1050 16.41 -0.09 -43.01
CA PHE A 1050 15.08 0.28 -42.55
C PHE A 1050 14.67 1.70 -42.97
N SER A 1051 15.64 2.64 -43.00
CA SER A 1051 15.38 4.04 -43.38
C SER A 1051 14.80 4.18 -44.78
N GLN A 1052 15.11 3.23 -45.68
CA GLN A 1052 14.57 3.15 -47.02
C GLN A 1052 13.07 2.81 -47.05
N TYR A 1053 12.45 2.44 -45.94
CA TYR A 1053 11.04 2.02 -45.84
C TYR A 1053 10.19 2.91 -44.91
N LEU A 1054 10.72 4.00 -44.36
CA LEU A 1054 10.02 4.87 -43.39
C LEU A 1054 8.72 5.52 -43.93
N GLU A 1055 8.57 5.66 -45.24
CA GLU A 1055 7.33 6.17 -45.86
C GLU A 1055 6.22 5.11 -45.94
N ASP A 1056 6.59 3.82 -45.87
CA ASP A 1056 5.69 2.68 -46.08
C ASP A 1056 5.45 1.85 -44.80
N ILE A 1057 6.42 1.82 -43.88
CA ILE A 1057 6.42 1.02 -42.65
C ILE A 1057 6.77 1.90 -41.45
N GLU A 1058 5.93 1.85 -40.43
CA GLU A 1058 6.18 2.43 -39.11
C GLU A 1058 7.05 1.47 -38.29
N PHE A 1059 8.19 1.96 -37.82
CA PHE A 1059 9.10 1.21 -36.96
C PHE A 1059 9.02 1.77 -35.55
N GLU A 1060 8.42 1.02 -34.64
CA GLU A 1060 8.34 1.35 -33.21
C GLU A 1060 9.34 0.49 -32.46
N PHE A 1061 10.58 0.95 -32.37
CA PHE A 1061 11.60 0.22 -31.60
C PHE A 1061 11.71 0.86 -30.23
N GLU A 1062 11.28 0.12 -29.23
CA GLU A 1062 11.15 0.58 -27.87
C GLU A 1062 12.08 -0.25 -26.99
N VAL A 1063 12.69 0.42 -26.02
CA VAL A 1063 13.24 -0.26 -24.86
C VAL A 1063 12.49 0.28 -23.66
N ASP A 1064 11.85 -0.62 -22.94
CA ASP A 1064 11.33 -0.32 -21.64
C ASP A 1064 12.48 -0.24 -20.65
N PHE A 1065 12.44 0.85 -19.91
CA PHE A 1065 13.33 1.20 -18.84
C PHE A 1065 12.47 1.41 -17.59
N ASP A 1066 13.06 1.32 -16.39
CA ASP A 1066 12.39 1.71 -15.15
C ASP A 1066 11.78 3.10 -15.39
N GLU A 1067 12.48 4.00 -16.12
CA GLU A 1067 12.29 5.42 -16.54
C GLU A 1067 11.01 5.71 -17.29
N GLY A 1068 10.45 4.66 -17.86
CA GLY A 1068 9.52 4.73 -18.95
C GLY A 1068 10.21 4.40 -20.27
N THR A 1069 9.40 4.09 -21.26
CA THR A 1069 9.81 3.63 -22.59
C THR A 1069 10.62 4.68 -23.36
N LYS A 1070 11.77 4.29 -23.93
CA LYS A 1070 12.57 5.14 -24.85
C LYS A 1070 12.62 4.53 -26.25
N ASP A 1071 12.75 5.41 -27.25
CA ASP A 1071 12.87 5.04 -28.66
C ASP A 1071 14.31 4.56 -28.99
N LEU A 1072 14.45 3.28 -29.30
CA LEU A 1072 15.68 2.60 -29.65
C LEU A 1072 16.26 3.06 -30.98
N TRP A 1073 15.41 3.45 -31.94
CA TRP A 1073 15.85 3.98 -33.23
C TRP A 1073 16.59 5.29 -33.03
N ALA A 1074 16.00 6.21 -32.25
CA ALA A 1074 16.62 7.49 -31.90
C ALA A 1074 17.92 7.31 -31.11
N LEU A 1075 17.95 6.38 -30.15
CA LEU A 1075 19.15 6.04 -29.38
C LEU A 1075 20.27 5.49 -30.27
N SER A 1076 19.94 4.62 -31.23
CA SER A 1076 20.92 4.03 -32.16
C SER A 1076 21.51 5.08 -33.11
N LEU A 1077 20.71 6.03 -33.62
CA LEU A 1077 21.20 7.15 -34.43
C LEU A 1077 22.15 8.09 -33.66
N ASN A 1078 21.88 8.33 -32.37
CA ASN A 1078 22.74 9.16 -31.52
C ASN A 1078 24.09 8.49 -31.22
N MET A 1079 24.16 7.16 -31.23
CA MET A 1079 25.39 6.39 -31.08
C MET A 1079 26.24 6.41 -32.36
N VAL A 1080 25.63 6.37 -33.54
CA VAL A 1080 26.35 6.41 -34.84
C VAL A 1080 26.95 7.80 -35.12
N ASN A 1081 26.34 8.86 -34.59
CA ASN A 1081 26.81 10.25 -34.74
C ASN A 1081 27.87 10.67 -33.69
N LYS A 1082 28.21 9.80 -32.73
CA LYS A 1082 29.30 9.95 -31.77
C LYS A 1082 30.50 9.14 -32.23
#